data_AF-A0A4R9M5Q9-F1
#
_entry.id   AF-A0A4R9M5Q9-F1
#
_cell.length_a   1.000
_cell.length_b   1.000
_cell.length_c   1.000
_cell.angle_alpha   90.00
_cell.angle_beta   90.00
_cell.angle_gamma   90.00
#
_symmetry.space_group_name_H-M   'P 1'
#
loop_
_entity.id
_entity.type
_entity.pdbx_description
1 polymer ?
#
loop_
_entity_poly.entity_id
_entity_poly.type
_entity_poly.pdbx_seq_one_letter_code
_entity_poly.pdbx_strand_id
1 'polypeptide(L)'
;METFFQSESKFTLLLGSDILSPYFYLILLVGLYLTFRLGFPQIRFLFLSLKILTGNMDFKSSKGQLVHSQAFFAGIGSSLLTGSVFGTGLAVAYGGIGVIFWIWVVSLLVMPVRLVSSTLAVKFRNQLPSGRYLSGPMYFIEKSLRAKWLAVAFSFGSIFTVLIFGGIFPFLSLTYITKEALNFGGMAGPISLSVILLFIVIGGIRRVGRTASILAPLGILLFLFAYFSLFSEGLVSFFSFVADVCREAFTLKALEGGGIFGILRTVSVSLGVFFLSTETAVGKSSGVAGVVRTDYAAKQGLVSMLATFFEGFIMATLVGFVLYSYGAVNFDSVIAFPELILQNKESFSSLLLFGAFLSFGILSLAGWFYTGEQNAFYIFGEKFSNFFRILFIGIILASAYFFLKEGAGIFVIAMKLGYTMAVITSIPLLVALLLLGKSAKLELNKYISESGARYEILKDVYLLFLTLLPKNLISKIFGYFSTLKLPRFMMIPLLKAFAKAYKINLDEAELEIKEYASLNQFFTRALRAEARIIDSAENAVVSPTDSKITSFGNINQSTIIQAKGIDYSVKELLGSEKYYPSFTNGKYITFYLSPQDYHRIHSPFAGQILGYYYEPGKLFPVNDLAVLNIRGLFPKNERLITFLQTEYGKIAVIKVGASNVGKIRVTYDNKIVTNNWIRFSKQHEYKDVSIMIDKGSEMGRFEMGSTVILVFENDTIDLSESIVLGEKIQYGTVVGKFKKKLTKLPVKV
;
A
#
# COMPACT_ATOMS: atom_id res chain seq x y z
N MET A 1 -1.39 -19.01 -37.38
CA MET A 1 -0.66 -17.72 -37.25
C MET A 1 0.34 -17.51 -38.40
N GLU A 2 0.64 -18.52 -39.23
CA GLU A 2 1.60 -18.43 -40.35
C GLU A 2 1.19 -17.49 -41.51
N THR A 3 -0.10 -17.36 -41.82
CA THR A 3 -0.60 -16.39 -42.82
C THR A 3 -0.79 -14.96 -42.28
N PHE A 4 -0.49 -14.73 -41.01
CA PHE A 4 -0.84 -13.52 -40.26
C PHE A 4 0.15 -12.36 -40.46
N PHE A 5 1.41 -12.64 -40.82
CA PHE A 5 2.50 -11.64 -40.81
C PHE A 5 3.47 -11.62 -41.99
N GLN A 6 3.29 -12.47 -43.01
CA GLN A 6 4.16 -12.50 -44.21
C GLN A 6 4.06 -11.26 -45.13
N SER A 7 3.63 -10.10 -44.62
CA SER A 7 3.50 -8.87 -45.37
C SER A 7 3.97 -7.68 -44.52
N GLU A 8 5.25 -7.35 -44.60
CA GLU A 8 5.86 -6.13 -44.05
C GLU A 8 5.05 -4.86 -44.39
N SER A 9 4.35 -4.84 -45.53
CA SER A 9 3.52 -3.71 -45.98
C SER A 9 2.19 -3.51 -45.23
N LYS A 10 1.68 -4.53 -44.53
CA LYS A 10 0.34 -4.47 -43.90
C LYS A 10 0.38 -4.08 -42.42
N PHE A 11 1.50 -4.27 -41.72
CA PHE A 11 1.57 -3.94 -40.28
C PHE A 11 1.92 -2.47 -40.00
N THR A 12 2.68 -1.81 -40.88
CA THR A 12 2.81 -0.34 -40.93
C THR A 12 1.44 0.35 -41.06
N LEU A 13 0.46 -0.35 -41.65
CA LEU A 13 -0.95 0.04 -41.76
C LEU A 13 -1.80 -0.27 -40.50
N LEU A 14 -1.29 -1.07 -39.55
CA LEU A 14 -2.07 -1.64 -38.43
C LEU A 14 -2.23 -0.68 -37.25
N LEU A 15 -1.24 0.16 -36.99
CA LEU A 15 -1.22 1.09 -35.85
C LEU A 15 -1.34 2.57 -36.26
N GLY A 16 -1.35 2.89 -37.55
CA GLY A 16 -1.27 4.27 -38.02
C GLY A 16 -0.04 4.95 -37.42
N SER A 17 1.16 4.48 -37.81
CA SER A 17 2.45 4.93 -37.25
C SER A 17 2.59 6.46 -37.13
N ASP A 18 1.83 7.19 -37.95
CA ASP A 18 1.74 8.65 -37.97
C ASP A 18 1.11 9.26 -36.70
N ILE A 19 0.25 8.55 -35.97
CA ILE A 19 -0.44 9.07 -34.77
C ILE A 19 0.34 8.76 -33.47
N LEU A 20 1.09 7.66 -33.44
CA LEU A 20 1.86 7.23 -32.26
C LEU A 20 3.02 8.17 -31.94
N SER A 21 3.70 8.70 -32.96
CA SER A 21 4.82 9.63 -32.77
C SER A 21 4.36 10.96 -32.13
N PRO A 22 3.33 11.67 -32.65
CA PRO A 22 2.77 12.84 -31.99
C PRO A 22 2.28 12.56 -30.56
N TYR A 23 1.64 11.42 -30.32
CA TYR A 23 1.23 11.00 -28.98
C TYR A 23 2.43 10.87 -28.03
N PHE A 24 3.50 10.19 -28.47
CA PHE A 24 4.74 10.06 -27.70
C PHE A 24 5.34 11.43 -27.37
N TYR A 25 5.50 12.31 -28.36
CA TYR A 25 6.06 13.64 -28.13
C TYR A 25 5.23 14.47 -27.16
N LEU A 26 3.90 14.36 -27.22
CA LEU A 26 3.01 15.03 -26.26
C LEU A 26 3.23 14.49 -24.85
N ILE A 27 3.27 13.17 -24.66
CA ILE A 27 3.54 12.55 -23.35
C ILE A 27 4.91 12.96 -22.82
N LEU A 28 5.95 12.93 -23.66
CA LEU A 28 7.30 13.31 -23.28
C LEU A 28 7.34 14.78 -22.84
N LEU A 29 6.69 15.67 -23.59
CA LEU A 29 6.58 17.09 -23.25
C LEU A 29 5.87 17.31 -21.91
N VAL A 30 4.74 16.62 -21.66
CA VAL A 30 4.03 16.69 -20.38
C VAL A 30 4.89 16.12 -19.25
N GLY A 31 5.54 14.98 -19.46
CA GLY A 31 6.40 14.32 -18.49
C GLY A 31 7.58 15.20 -18.08
N LEU A 32 8.29 15.77 -19.05
CA LEU A 32 9.38 16.72 -18.84
C LEU A 32 8.89 17.94 -18.06
N TYR A 33 7.83 18.60 -18.54
CA TYR A 33 7.27 19.76 -17.85
C TYR A 33 6.92 19.45 -16.39
N LEU A 34 6.23 18.34 -16.11
CA LEU A 34 5.85 17.95 -14.76
C LEU A 34 7.05 17.55 -13.90
N THR A 35 8.04 16.87 -14.48
CA THR A 35 9.31 16.52 -13.82
C THR A 35 9.99 17.77 -13.27
N PHE A 36 10.24 18.77 -14.12
CA PHE A 36 10.88 20.02 -13.70
C PHE A 36 9.97 20.83 -12.76
N ARG A 37 8.68 20.93 -13.07
CA ARG A 37 7.73 21.74 -12.30
C ARG A 37 7.60 21.26 -10.85
N LEU A 38 7.54 19.95 -10.65
CA LEU A 38 7.44 19.31 -9.33
C LEU A 38 8.80 19.10 -8.65
N GLY A 39 9.91 19.37 -9.35
CA GLY A 39 11.26 19.28 -8.83
C GLY A 39 11.72 17.83 -8.64
N PHE A 40 11.64 17.03 -9.71
CA PHE A 40 12.08 15.63 -9.78
C PHE A 40 11.45 14.69 -8.72
N PRO A 41 10.11 14.63 -8.63
CA PRO A 41 9.44 13.79 -7.63
C PRO A 41 9.77 12.30 -7.77
N GLN A 42 10.08 11.81 -8.98
CA GLN A 42 10.45 10.43 -9.24
C GLN A 42 11.78 10.01 -8.59
N ILE A 43 12.70 10.94 -8.35
CA ILE A 43 13.95 10.68 -7.63
C ILE A 43 13.75 10.96 -6.14
N ARG A 44 13.09 12.08 -5.83
CA ARG A 44 12.93 12.53 -4.44
C ARG A 44 11.97 11.68 -3.62
N PHE A 45 10.94 11.10 -4.23
CA PHE A 45 9.89 10.44 -3.47
C PHE A 45 9.71 8.96 -3.81
N LEU A 46 10.64 8.34 -4.55
CA LEU A 46 10.54 6.93 -4.95
C LEU A 46 10.32 5.99 -3.76
N PHE A 47 11.20 6.06 -2.76
CA PHE A 47 11.12 5.20 -1.57
C PHE A 47 9.93 5.57 -0.68
N LEU A 48 9.60 6.86 -0.59
CA LEU A 48 8.39 7.31 0.10
C LEU A 48 7.14 6.72 -0.55
N SER A 49 7.04 6.72 -1.88
CA SER A 49 5.95 6.10 -2.63
C SER A 49 5.82 4.61 -2.32
N LEU A 50 6.94 3.86 -2.28
CA LEU A 50 6.95 2.44 -1.90
C LEU A 50 6.46 2.23 -0.45
N LYS A 51 6.85 3.12 0.45
CA LYS A 51 6.38 3.12 1.85
C LYS A 51 4.89 3.44 1.98
N ILE A 52 4.33 4.30 1.12
CA ILE A 52 2.86 4.53 1.06
C ILE A 52 2.18 3.27 0.51
N LEU A 53 2.69 2.69 -0.59
CA LEU A 53 2.10 1.52 -1.26
C LEU A 53 1.95 0.32 -0.30
N THR A 54 2.89 0.13 0.62
CA THR A 54 2.88 -0.96 1.62
C THR A 54 1.84 -0.78 2.74
N GLY A 55 1.03 0.28 2.71
CA GLY A 55 -0.09 0.52 3.62
C GLY A 55 0.31 1.10 4.98
N ASN A 56 1.57 1.50 5.15
CA ASN A 56 2.11 1.94 6.45
C ASN A 56 1.76 3.38 6.80
N MET A 57 1.37 4.16 5.81
CA MET A 57 0.94 5.55 5.97
C MET A 57 -0.56 5.72 5.72
N ASP A 58 -1.31 4.62 5.80
CA ASP A 58 -2.76 4.59 5.69
C ASP A 58 -3.39 4.94 7.04
N PHE A 59 -4.46 5.73 7.01
CA PHE A 59 -5.23 6.14 8.17
C PHE A 59 -6.66 5.61 8.05
N LYS A 60 -7.17 4.97 9.12
CA LYS A 60 -8.50 4.34 9.06
C LYS A 60 -9.62 5.38 9.00
N SER A 61 -9.43 6.51 9.68
CA SER A 61 -10.31 7.68 9.76
C SER A 61 -10.36 8.54 8.50
N SER A 62 -9.43 8.37 7.56
CA SER A 62 -9.43 9.14 6.31
C SER A 62 -10.66 8.82 5.44
N LYS A 63 -11.04 9.75 4.57
CA LYS A 63 -12.19 9.61 3.67
C LYS A 63 -11.82 8.81 2.43
N GLY A 64 -12.58 7.77 2.09
CA GLY A 64 -12.43 6.97 0.88
C GLY A 64 -12.92 5.53 1.05
N GLN A 65 -12.79 4.72 0.01
CA GLN A 65 -13.30 3.33 -0.03
C GLN A 65 -12.22 2.28 -0.22
N LEU A 66 -11.06 2.63 -0.78
CA LEU A 66 -9.93 1.72 -1.03
C LEU A 66 -8.67 2.15 -0.27
N VAL A 67 -7.82 1.21 0.10
CA VAL A 67 -6.43 1.54 0.51
C VAL A 67 -5.54 1.79 -0.70
N HIS A 68 -4.38 2.41 -0.49
CA HIS A 68 -3.46 2.78 -1.57
C HIS A 68 -3.07 1.60 -2.48
N SER A 69 -2.74 0.44 -1.89
CA SER A 69 -2.38 -0.77 -2.65
C SER A 69 -3.52 -1.35 -3.47
N GLN A 70 -4.74 -1.36 -2.92
CA GLN A 70 -5.92 -1.85 -3.63
C GLN A 70 -6.20 -1.00 -4.86
N ALA A 71 -6.13 0.32 -4.74
CA ALA A 71 -6.35 1.22 -5.87
C ALA A 71 -5.19 1.18 -6.87
N PHE A 72 -3.96 1.03 -6.41
CA PHE A 72 -2.79 0.85 -7.26
C PHE A 72 -2.97 -0.38 -8.16
N PHE A 73 -3.14 -1.56 -7.57
CA PHE A 73 -3.26 -2.81 -8.34
C PHE A 73 -4.54 -2.88 -9.19
N ALA A 74 -5.67 -2.34 -8.71
CA ALA A 74 -6.89 -2.27 -9.52
C ALA A 74 -6.74 -1.29 -10.70
N GLY A 75 -5.95 -0.22 -10.54
CA GLY A 75 -5.71 0.77 -11.58
C GLY A 75 -4.71 0.33 -12.65
N ILE A 76 -3.79 -0.59 -12.33
CA ILE A 76 -2.66 -0.96 -13.21
C ILE A 76 -2.66 -2.43 -13.65
N GLY A 77 -3.71 -3.20 -13.34
CA GLY A 77 -3.74 -4.64 -13.59
C GLY A 77 -3.36 -5.04 -15.03
N SER A 78 -3.94 -4.40 -16.04
CA SER A 78 -3.53 -4.66 -17.43
C SER A 78 -2.14 -4.16 -17.74
N SER A 79 -1.79 -2.95 -17.32
CA SER A 79 -0.56 -2.31 -17.76
C SER A 79 0.68 -2.99 -17.19
N LEU A 80 0.60 -3.53 -15.97
CA LEU A 80 1.75 -4.11 -15.28
C LEU A 80 2.25 -5.40 -15.95
N LEU A 81 1.37 -6.35 -16.28
CA LEU A 81 1.80 -7.60 -16.92
C LEU A 81 1.50 -7.58 -18.43
N THR A 82 0.23 -7.69 -18.81
CA THR A 82 -0.19 -7.81 -20.21
C THR A 82 0.33 -6.66 -21.08
N GLY A 83 0.11 -5.41 -20.67
CA GLY A 83 0.49 -4.21 -21.39
C GLY A 83 2.02 -4.03 -21.47
N SER A 84 2.75 -4.33 -20.41
CA SER A 84 4.21 -4.26 -20.41
C SER A 84 4.84 -5.36 -21.28
N VAL A 85 4.30 -6.58 -21.26
CA VAL A 85 4.78 -7.68 -22.12
C VAL A 85 4.55 -7.36 -23.59
N PHE A 86 3.31 -7.04 -23.98
CA PHE A 86 2.99 -6.71 -25.37
C PHE A 86 3.67 -5.41 -25.81
N GLY A 87 3.66 -4.37 -24.97
CA GLY A 87 4.26 -3.08 -25.27
C GLY A 87 5.77 -3.18 -25.47
N THR A 88 6.47 -3.93 -24.62
CA THR A 88 7.93 -4.13 -24.75
C THR A 88 8.25 -4.95 -25.98
N GLY A 89 7.54 -6.06 -26.20
CA GLY A 89 7.73 -6.89 -27.38
C GLY A 89 7.57 -6.09 -28.66
N LEU A 90 6.45 -5.37 -28.82
CA LEU A 90 6.22 -4.53 -30.00
C LEU A 90 7.24 -3.40 -30.12
N ALA A 91 7.65 -2.77 -29.03
CA ALA A 91 8.66 -1.70 -29.07
C ALA A 91 10.02 -2.21 -29.56
N VAL A 92 10.44 -3.39 -29.09
CA VAL A 92 11.67 -4.08 -29.54
C VAL A 92 11.54 -4.53 -30.99
N ALA A 93 10.40 -5.08 -31.38
CA ALA A 93 10.13 -5.48 -32.76
C ALA A 93 10.25 -4.32 -33.76
N TYR A 94 9.87 -3.10 -33.35
CA TYR A 94 9.98 -1.91 -34.19
C TYR A 94 11.36 -1.25 -34.20
N GLY A 95 12.04 -1.18 -33.06
CA GLY A 95 13.25 -0.37 -32.91
C GLY A 95 14.48 -1.11 -32.44
N GLY A 96 14.43 -2.44 -32.36
CA GLY A 96 15.50 -3.29 -31.85
C GLY A 96 15.65 -3.22 -30.33
N ILE A 97 16.66 -3.92 -29.82
CA ILE A 97 16.87 -4.06 -28.37
C ILE A 97 17.32 -2.75 -27.71
N GLY A 98 17.98 -1.87 -28.46
CA GLY A 98 18.40 -0.54 -28.01
C GLY A 98 17.25 0.36 -27.52
N VAL A 99 16.01 0.10 -27.93
CA VAL A 99 14.82 0.85 -27.43
C VAL A 99 14.61 0.70 -25.94
N ILE A 100 15.06 -0.41 -25.32
CA ILE A 100 14.90 -0.63 -23.87
C ILE A 100 15.58 0.48 -23.06
N PHE A 101 16.74 0.96 -23.52
CA PHE A 101 17.42 2.11 -22.91
C PHE A 101 16.51 3.34 -22.88
N TRP A 102 15.87 3.64 -24.01
CA TRP A 102 14.95 4.77 -24.13
C TRP A 102 13.66 4.57 -23.35
N ILE A 103 13.18 3.33 -23.20
CA ILE A 103 12.08 3.00 -22.29
C ILE A 103 12.45 3.38 -20.86
N TRP A 104 13.65 3.05 -20.38
CA TRP A 104 14.12 3.44 -19.03
C TRP A 104 14.18 4.95 -18.85
N VAL A 105 14.86 5.65 -19.77
CA VAL A 105 15.03 7.12 -19.71
C VAL A 105 13.67 7.83 -19.73
N VAL A 106 12.80 7.48 -20.67
CA VAL A 106 11.51 8.17 -20.78
C VAL A 106 10.56 7.76 -19.66
N SER A 107 10.59 6.52 -19.18
CA SER A 107 9.76 6.09 -18.04
C SER A 107 10.06 6.94 -16.82
N LEU A 108 11.34 7.23 -16.55
CA LEU A 108 11.74 8.15 -15.47
C LEU A 108 11.14 9.55 -15.64
N LEU A 109 11.06 10.07 -16.85
CA LEU A 109 10.54 11.40 -17.16
C LEU A 109 9.01 11.46 -17.16
N VAL A 110 8.34 10.35 -17.48
CA VAL A 110 6.88 10.27 -17.62
C VAL A 110 6.17 9.86 -16.32
N MET A 111 6.90 9.26 -15.37
CA MET A 111 6.44 8.95 -14.02
C MET A 111 5.52 10.02 -13.37
N PRO A 112 5.84 11.34 -13.44
CA PRO A 112 4.99 12.39 -12.86
C PRO A 112 3.60 12.54 -13.52
N VAL A 113 3.39 12.05 -14.73
CA VAL A 113 2.08 12.09 -15.42
C VAL A 113 1.03 11.35 -14.59
N ARG A 114 1.36 10.15 -14.09
CA ARG A 114 0.47 9.37 -13.21
C ARG A 114 0.32 9.99 -11.82
N LEU A 115 1.38 10.65 -11.32
CA LEU A 115 1.34 11.39 -10.06
C LEU A 115 0.29 12.49 -10.10
N VAL A 116 0.39 13.35 -11.11
CA VAL A 116 -0.47 14.53 -11.25
C VAL A 116 -1.91 14.10 -11.51
N SER A 117 -2.15 13.17 -12.44
CA SER A 117 -3.52 12.74 -12.76
C SER A 117 -4.24 12.13 -11.56
N SER A 118 -3.56 11.27 -10.79
CA SER A 118 -4.15 10.64 -9.60
C SER A 118 -4.33 11.62 -8.43
N THR A 119 -3.41 12.56 -8.26
CA THR A 119 -3.53 13.63 -7.25
C THR A 119 -4.75 14.49 -7.54
N LEU A 120 -4.92 14.93 -8.79
CA LEU A 120 -6.08 15.74 -9.20
C LEU A 120 -7.39 14.95 -9.08
N ALA A 121 -7.39 13.66 -9.41
CA ALA A 121 -8.57 12.81 -9.26
C ALA A 121 -9.03 12.69 -7.80
N VAL A 122 -8.11 12.59 -6.83
CA VAL A 122 -8.47 12.60 -5.40
C VAL A 122 -8.94 13.97 -4.95
N LYS A 123 -8.27 15.05 -5.40
CA LYS A 123 -8.62 16.43 -5.03
C LYS A 123 -10.01 16.84 -5.49
N PHE A 124 -10.37 16.49 -6.72
CA PHE A 124 -11.59 16.95 -7.38
C PHE A 124 -12.73 15.92 -7.39
N ARG A 125 -12.60 14.80 -6.67
CA ARG A 125 -13.66 13.78 -6.54
C ARG A 125 -14.95 14.36 -5.94
N ASN A 126 -16.08 13.79 -6.33
CA ASN A 126 -17.40 14.06 -5.73
C ASN A 126 -17.81 12.92 -4.81
N GLN A 127 -18.53 13.23 -3.74
CA GLN A 127 -19.16 12.24 -2.87
C GLN A 127 -20.68 12.30 -3.06
N LEU A 128 -21.29 11.18 -3.42
CA LEU A 128 -22.74 11.04 -3.49
C LEU A 128 -23.33 10.84 -2.07
N PRO A 129 -24.63 11.11 -1.86
CA PRO A 129 -25.32 10.83 -0.59
C PRO A 129 -25.21 9.36 -0.14
N SER A 130 -25.11 8.43 -1.10
CA SER A 130 -24.87 7.00 -0.86
C SER A 130 -23.47 6.67 -0.30
N GLY A 131 -22.57 7.67 -0.21
CA GLY A 131 -21.18 7.48 0.19
C GLY A 131 -20.25 6.97 -0.92
N ARG A 132 -20.75 6.83 -2.15
CA ARG A 132 -19.95 6.51 -3.34
C ARG A 132 -19.14 7.72 -3.80
N TYR A 133 -17.87 7.51 -4.10
CA TYR A 133 -17.01 8.54 -4.71
C TYR A 133 -17.07 8.44 -6.23
N LEU A 134 -17.21 9.60 -6.87
CA LEU A 134 -17.10 9.76 -8.31
C LEU A 134 -15.80 10.50 -8.62
N SER A 135 -14.98 9.92 -9.48
CA SER A 135 -13.63 10.43 -9.77
C SER A 135 -13.13 10.03 -11.15
N GLY A 136 -12.19 10.81 -11.66
CA GLY A 136 -11.56 10.62 -12.96
C GLY A 136 -11.24 11.97 -13.62
N PRO A 137 -10.68 11.94 -14.84
CA PRO A 137 -10.24 13.16 -15.52
C PRO A 137 -11.33 14.17 -15.82
N MET A 138 -12.50 13.71 -16.23
CA MET A 138 -13.66 14.54 -16.50
C MET A 138 -14.01 15.50 -15.35
N TYR A 139 -13.88 15.05 -14.09
CA TYR A 139 -14.19 15.90 -12.94
C TYR A 139 -13.17 17.01 -12.70
N PHE A 140 -11.87 16.75 -12.84
CA PHE A 140 -10.87 17.81 -12.67
C PHE A 140 -10.77 18.72 -13.90
N ILE A 141 -11.06 18.21 -15.10
CA ILE A 141 -11.18 19.01 -16.32
C ILE A 141 -12.34 20.00 -16.15
N GLU A 142 -13.52 19.53 -15.76
CA GLU A 142 -14.68 20.41 -15.57
C GLU A 142 -14.46 21.39 -14.41
N LYS A 143 -14.10 20.91 -13.22
CA LYS A 143 -14.03 21.77 -12.03
C LYS A 143 -12.85 22.73 -12.03
N SER A 144 -11.70 22.29 -12.53
CA SER A 144 -10.47 23.09 -12.43
C SER A 144 -10.20 23.93 -13.66
N LEU A 145 -10.53 23.45 -14.88
CA LEU A 145 -10.37 24.22 -16.11
C LEU A 145 -11.65 24.96 -16.53
N ARG A 146 -12.79 24.68 -15.87
CA ARG A 146 -14.11 25.20 -16.25
C ARG A 146 -14.50 24.84 -17.69
N ALA A 147 -13.93 23.75 -18.22
CA ALA A 147 -14.09 23.30 -19.59
C ALA A 147 -15.00 22.06 -19.66
N LYS A 148 -16.31 22.25 -19.46
CA LYS A 148 -17.29 21.14 -19.48
C LYS A 148 -17.30 20.40 -20.81
N TRP A 149 -17.19 21.10 -21.94
CA TRP A 149 -17.14 20.49 -23.27
C TRP A 149 -15.96 19.51 -23.41
N LEU A 150 -14.80 19.86 -22.86
CA LEU A 150 -13.59 19.03 -22.89
C LEU A 150 -13.75 17.80 -21.99
N ALA A 151 -14.40 17.95 -20.83
CA ALA A 151 -14.72 16.84 -19.93
C ALA A 151 -15.71 15.84 -20.55
N VAL A 152 -16.72 16.35 -21.28
CA VAL A 152 -17.67 15.53 -22.04
C VAL A 152 -16.97 14.81 -23.19
N ALA A 153 -16.14 15.50 -23.97
CA ALA A 153 -15.36 14.91 -25.06
C ALA A 153 -14.43 13.79 -24.55
N PHE A 154 -13.70 14.03 -23.45
CA PHE A 154 -12.89 13.03 -22.78
C PHE A 154 -13.73 11.81 -22.36
N SER A 155 -14.91 12.04 -21.78
CA SER A 155 -15.77 10.97 -21.26
C SER A 155 -16.33 10.09 -22.38
N PHE A 156 -16.75 10.69 -23.51
CA PHE A 156 -17.18 9.94 -24.68
C PHE A 156 -16.05 9.10 -25.27
N GLY A 157 -14.88 9.71 -25.52
CA GLY A 157 -13.69 8.98 -25.99
C GLY A 157 -13.30 7.84 -25.04
N SER A 158 -13.38 8.09 -23.74
CA SER A 158 -13.11 7.08 -22.70
C SER A 158 -14.08 5.91 -22.73
N ILE A 159 -15.37 6.12 -22.97
CA ILE A 159 -16.36 5.03 -23.07
C ILE A 159 -15.99 4.10 -24.24
N PHE A 160 -15.70 4.65 -25.42
CA PHE A 160 -15.28 3.84 -26.58
C PHE A 160 -13.93 3.13 -26.33
N THR A 161 -12.98 3.82 -25.71
CA THR A 161 -11.69 3.23 -25.32
C THR A 161 -11.89 2.08 -24.33
N VAL A 162 -12.76 2.23 -23.33
CA VAL A 162 -13.09 1.18 -22.37
C VAL A 162 -13.70 -0.03 -23.06
N LEU A 163 -14.64 0.18 -24.00
CA LEU A 163 -15.29 -0.94 -24.68
C LEU A 163 -14.32 -1.71 -25.59
N ILE A 164 -13.47 -1.01 -26.35
CA ILE A 164 -12.61 -1.63 -27.36
C ILE A 164 -11.25 -2.00 -26.77
N PHE A 165 -10.46 -1.00 -26.35
CA PHE A 165 -9.10 -1.18 -25.85
C PHE A 165 -9.07 -1.84 -24.47
N GLY A 166 -10.02 -1.50 -23.60
CA GLY A 166 -10.08 -2.03 -22.24
C GLY A 166 -10.93 -3.29 -22.06
N GLY A 167 -11.87 -3.52 -22.97
CA GLY A 167 -12.86 -4.59 -22.91
C GLY A 167 -12.54 -5.71 -23.89
N ILE A 168 -12.79 -5.47 -25.17
CA ILE A 168 -12.60 -6.47 -26.23
C ILE A 168 -11.16 -6.99 -26.23
N PHE A 169 -10.16 -6.12 -26.34
CA PHE A 169 -8.77 -6.57 -26.54
C PHE A 169 -8.26 -7.50 -25.41
N PRO A 170 -8.33 -7.14 -24.10
CA PRO A 170 -7.91 -8.03 -23.03
C PRO A 170 -8.76 -9.30 -22.93
N PHE A 171 -10.07 -9.20 -23.24
CA PHE A 171 -10.97 -10.35 -23.18
C PHE A 171 -10.69 -11.38 -24.27
N LEU A 172 -10.32 -10.93 -25.47
CA LEU A 172 -9.89 -11.82 -26.56
C LEU A 172 -8.56 -12.51 -26.20
N SER A 173 -7.60 -11.78 -25.62
CA SER A 173 -6.35 -12.40 -25.12
C SER A 173 -6.63 -13.48 -24.07
N LEU A 174 -7.55 -13.24 -23.14
CA LEU A 174 -7.97 -14.25 -22.17
C LEU A 174 -8.69 -15.43 -22.82
N THR A 175 -9.57 -15.17 -23.78
CA THR A 175 -10.28 -16.22 -24.54
C THR A 175 -9.29 -17.15 -25.22
N TYR A 176 -8.28 -16.58 -25.88
CA TYR A 176 -7.19 -17.33 -26.50
C TYR A 176 -6.44 -18.18 -25.47
N ILE A 177 -6.01 -17.59 -24.34
CA ILE A 177 -5.31 -18.34 -23.28
C ILE A 177 -6.18 -19.49 -22.75
N THR A 178 -7.48 -19.27 -22.48
CA THR A 178 -8.36 -20.33 -21.97
C THR A 178 -8.58 -21.46 -23.00
N LYS A 179 -8.59 -21.13 -24.29
CA LYS A 179 -8.72 -22.12 -25.35
C LYS A 179 -7.45 -22.95 -25.48
N GLU A 180 -6.30 -22.30 -25.64
CA GLU A 180 -5.04 -22.98 -25.97
C GLU A 180 -4.40 -23.66 -24.74
N ALA A 181 -4.43 -23.01 -23.58
CA ALA A 181 -3.79 -23.52 -22.37
C ALA A 181 -4.68 -24.46 -21.55
N LEU A 182 -5.98 -24.17 -21.44
CA LEU A 182 -6.91 -24.91 -20.57
C LEU A 182 -7.85 -25.82 -21.36
N ASN A 183 -7.66 -25.92 -22.68
CA ASN A 183 -8.46 -26.75 -23.60
C ASN A 183 -9.99 -26.50 -23.49
N PHE A 184 -10.42 -25.29 -23.11
CA PHE A 184 -11.84 -24.94 -23.13
C PHE A 184 -12.29 -24.69 -24.58
N GLY A 185 -13.15 -25.57 -25.10
CA GLY A 185 -13.75 -25.43 -26.42
C GLY A 185 -14.91 -24.43 -26.45
N GLY A 186 -15.02 -23.67 -27.55
CA GLY A 186 -16.15 -22.80 -27.84
C GLY A 186 -16.35 -21.67 -26.82
N MET A 187 -17.61 -21.33 -26.53
CA MET A 187 -17.98 -20.20 -25.67
C MET A 187 -17.91 -20.50 -24.16
N ALA A 188 -17.61 -21.73 -23.75
CA ALA A 188 -17.57 -22.10 -22.33
C ALA A 188 -16.56 -21.25 -21.54
N GLY A 189 -15.32 -21.14 -22.02
CA GLY A 189 -14.28 -20.31 -21.41
C GLY A 189 -14.68 -18.83 -21.28
N PRO A 190 -15.05 -18.15 -22.37
CA PRO A 190 -15.53 -16.76 -22.33
C PRO A 190 -16.73 -16.53 -21.38
N ILE A 191 -17.69 -17.46 -21.35
CA ILE A 191 -18.86 -17.36 -20.46
C ILE A 191 -18.41 -17.47 -18.99
N SER A 192 -17.58 -18.46 -18.66
CA SER A 192 -17.05 -18.61 -17.29
C SER A 192 -16.26 -17.38 -16.84
N LEU A 193 -15.40 -16.82 -17.69
CA LEU A 193 -14.68 -15.59 -17.41
C LEU A 193 -15.62 -14.40 -17.16
N SER A 194 -16.66 -14.27 -17.97
CA SER A 194 -17.66 -13.20 -17.83
C SER A 194 -18.45 -13.31 -16.52
N VAL A 195 -18.78 -14.53 -16.10
CA VAL A 195 -19.45 -14.78 -14.80
C VAL A 195 -18.53 -14.36 -13.63
N ILE A 196 -17.24 -14.73 -13.69
CA ILE A 196 -16.25 -14.32 -12.68
C ILE A 196 -16.12 -12.80 -12.64
N LEU A 197 -15.99 -12.16 -13.80
CA LEU A 197 -15.92 -10.70 -13.91
C LEU A 197 -17.17 -10.04 -13.33
N LEU A 198 -18.36 -10.52 -13.69
CA LEU A 198 -19.63 -10.02 -13.19
C LEU A 198 -19.70 -10.12 -11.66
N PHE A 199 -19.27 -11.24 -11.09
CA PHE A 199 -19.21 -11.40 -9.64
C PHE A 199 -18.27 -10.37 -8.98
N ILE A 200 -17.10 -10.11 -9.56
CA ILE A 200 -16.16 -9.11 -9.02
C ILE A 200 -16.77 -7.70 -9.09
N VAL A 201 -17.39 -7.38 -10.21
CA VAL A 201 -17.86 -6.04 -10.54
C VAL A 201 -19.17 -5.66 -9.85
N ILE A 202 -20.11 -6.59 -9.69
CA ILE A 202 -21.38 -6.36 -8.97
C ILE A 202 -21.14 -5.86 -7.53
N GLY A 203 -20.07 -6.33 -6.89
CA GLY A 203 -19.68 -5.88 -5.55
C GLY A 203 -19.17 -4.44 -5.48
N GLY A 204 -19.13 -3.73 -6.60
CA GLY A 204 -18.63 -2.37 -6.72
C GLY A 204 -17.13 -2.26 -6.47
N ILE A 205 -16.66 -1.03 -6.35
CA ILE A 205 -15.22 -0.72 -6.28
C ILE A 205 -14.52 -1.37 -5.09
N ARG A 206 -15.22 -1.60 -3.96
CA ARG A 206 -14.65 -2.30 -2.78
C ARG A 206 -14.28 -3.75 -3.10
N ARG A 207 -15.13 -4.47 -3.85
CA ARG A 207 -14.84 -5.86 -4.25
C ARG A 207 -13.74 -5.90 -5.29
N VAL A 208 -13.78 -5.01 -6.29
CA VAL A 208 -12.69 -4.85 -7.27
C VAL A 208 -11.34 -4.63 -6.57
N GLY A 209 -11.27 -3.69 -5.62
CA GLY A 209 -10.05 -3.43 -4.86
C GLY A 209 -9.59 -4.62 -4.00
N ARG A 210 -10.52 -5.30 -3.31
CA ARG A 210 -10.19 -6.50 -2.51
C ARG A 210 -9.64 -7.63 -3.39
N THR A 211 -10.27 -7.88 -4.53
CA THR A 211 -9.79 -8.86 -5.52
C THR A 211 -8.41 -8.45 -6.04
N ALA A 212 -8.19 -7.18 -6.37
CA ALA A 212 -6.87 -6.68 -6.80
C ALA A 212 -5.77 -6.87 -5.76
N SER A 213 -6.05 -6.67 -4.47
CA SER A 213 -5.07 -6.91 -3.41
C SER A 213 -4.66 -8.38 -3.24
N ILE A 214 -5.41 -9.31 -3.82
CA ILE A 214 -5.12 -10.75 -3.75
C ILE A 214 -4.51 -11.21 -5.09
N LEU A 215 -5.21 -10.96 -6.20
CA LEU A 215 -4.81 -11.45 -7.52
C LEU A 215 -3.54 -10.81 -8.05
N ALA A 216 -3.27 -9.52 -7.77
CA ALA A 216 -2.07 -8.89 -8.33
C ALA A 216 -0.78 -9.40 -7.67
N PRO A 217 -0.62 -9.43 -6.33
CA PRO A 217 0.56 -10.04 -5.73
C PRO A 217 0.73 -11.51 -6.09
N LEU A 218 -0.37 -12.28 -6.13
CA LEU A 218 -0.34 -13.67 -6.58
C LEU A 218 0.15 -13.77 -8.03
N GLY A 219 -0.42 -12.97 -8.94
CA GLY A 219 -0.03 -12.94 -10.34
C GLY A 219 1.44 -12.56 -10.55
N ILE A 220 1.98 -11.63 -9.77
CA ILE A 220 3.41 -11.28 -9.82
C ILE A 220 4.27 -12.47 -9.39
N LEU A 221 3.91 -13.16 -8.30
CA LEU A 221 4.65 -14.32 -7.83
C LEU A 221 4.61 -15.48 -8.85
N LEU A 222 3.43 -15.75 -9.40
CA LEU A 222 3.25 -16.75 -10.46
C LEU A 222 4.10 -16.42 -11.69
N PHE A 223 4.08 -15.15 -12.12
CA PHE A 223 4.89 -14.69 -13.25
C PHE A 223 6.39 -14.85 -12.98
N LEU A 224 6.90 -14.38 -11.84
CA LEU A 224 8.33 -14.46 -11.53
C LEU A 224 8.82 -15.91 -11.44
N PHE A 225 8.05 -16.79 -10.78
CA PHE A 225 8.41 -18.20 -10.72
C PHE A 225 8.39 -18.84 -12.11
N ALA A 226 7.34 -18.60 -12.89
CA ALA A 226 7.24 -19.10 -14.26
C ALA A 226 8.40 -18.60 -15.12
N TYR A 227 8.74 -17.30 -15.02
CA TYR A 227 9.83 -16.67 -15.75
C TYR A 227 11.17 -17.37 -15.48
N PHE A 228 11.57 -17.48 -14.20
CA PHE A 228 12.86 -18.08 -13.88
C PHE A 228 12.89 -19.58 -14.16
N SER A 229 11.75 -20.26 -14.08
CA SER A 229 11.66 -21.69 -14.36
C SER A 229 11.65 -22.01 -15.86
N LEU A 230 11.03 -21.16 -16.70
CA LEU A 230 10.96 -21.36 -18.15
C LEU A 230 12.25 -20.98 -18.87
N PHE A 231 12.90 -19.91 -18.42
CA PHE A 231 13.99 -19.29 -19.19
C PHE A 231 15.39 -19.55 -18.63
N SER A 232 15.53 -20.10 -17.41
CA SER A 232 16.82 -20.24 -16.70
C SER A 232 17.97 -20.80 -17.55
N GLU A 233 17.70 -21.82 -18.37
CA GLU A 233 18.72 -22.52 -19.17
C GLU A 233 19.14 -21.74 -20.43
N GLY A 234 18.30 -20.82 -20.92
CA GLY A 234 18.54 -20.06 -22.14
C GLY A 234 19.01 -18.62 -21.93
N LEU A 235 19.07 -18.13 -20.68
CA LEU A 235 19.44 -16.75 -20.40
C LEU A 235 20.94 -16.52 -20.60
N VAL A 236 21.27 -15.56 -21.46
CA VAL A 236 22.65 -15.06 -21.63
C VAL A 236 23.07 -14.21 -20.41
N SER A 237 24.33 -13.75 -20.38
CA SER A 237 24.79 -12.87 -19.31
C SER A 237 23.95 -11.59 -19.25
N PHE A 238 23.42 -11.26 -18.08
CA PHE A 238 22.66 -10.02 -17.90
C PHE A 238 23.49 -8.77 -18.24
N PHE A 239 24.80 -8.80 -17.95
CA PHE A 239 25.68 -7.67 -18.26
C PHE A 239 25.94 -7.51 -19.76
N SER A 240 25.98 -8.59 -20.54
CA SER A 240 26.10 -8.48 -22.00
C SER A 240 24.84 -7.90 -22.62
N PHE A 241 23.67 -8.33 -22.14
CA PHE A 241 22.38 -7.73 -22.51
C PHE A 241 22.36 -6.21 -22.24
N VAL A 242 22.74 -5.77 -21.04
CA VAL A 242 22.75 -4.34 -20.70
C VAL A 242 23.77 -3.58 -21.56
N ALA A 243 24.94 -4.16 -21.82
CA ALA A 243 25.96 -3.53 -22.66
C ALA A 243 25.47 -3.33 -24.11
N ASP A 244 24.80 -4.33 -24.69
CA ASP A 244 24.25 -4.24 -26.05
C ASP A 244 23.04 -3.32 -26.12
N VAL A 245 22.16 -3.31 -25.10
CA VAL A 245 21.08 -2.31 -24.99
C VAL A 245 21.65 -0.90 -25.03
N CYS A 246 22.70 -0.61 -24.25
CA CYS A 246 23.34 0.70 -24.24
C CYS A 246 24.07 1.02 -25.55
N ARG A 247 24.74 0.04 -26.16
CA ARG A 247 25.44 0.22 -27.44
C ARG A 247 24.45 0.51 -28.55
N GLU A 248 23.42 -0.32 -28.68
CA GLU A 248 22.45 -0.24 -29.77
C GLU A 248 21.52 0.96 -29.66
N ALA A 249 21.27 1.47 -28.45
CA ALA A 249 20.47 2.67 -28.20
C ALA A 249 20.94 3.91 -28.99
N PHE A 250 22.23 3.94 -29.35
CA PHE A 250 22.87 5.01 -30.11
C PHE A 250 23.41 4.52 -31.47
N THR A 251 23.11 3.28 -31.89
CA THR A 251 23.63 2.77 -33.16
C THR A 251 22.90 3.29 -34.38
N LEU A 252 23.69 3.47 -35.43
CA LEU A 252 23.36 4.09 -36.71
C LEU A 252 22.69 3.13 -37.72
N LYS A 253 22.21 1.94 -37.32
CA LYS A 253 21.54 1.00 -38.26
C LYS A 253 20.26 1.58 -38.91
N ALA A 254 19.76 2.72 -38.43
CA ALA A 254 18.67 3.49 -39.04
C ALA A 254 19.12 4.61 -40.02
N LEU A 255 20.42 4.74 -40.32
CA LEU A 255 20.91 5.66 -41.36
C LEU A 255 20.46 5.25 -42.77
N GLU A 256 20.25 3.96 -43.03
CA GLU A 256 19.79 3.45 -44.33
C GLU A 256 18.34 3.88 -44.66
N GLY A 257 17.56 4.35 -43.68
CA GLY A 257 16.15 4.74 -43.81
C GLY A 257 15.83 6.24 -43.71
N GLY A 258 16.83 7.13 -43.74
CA GLY A 258 16.59 8.60 -43.72
C GLY A 258 17.32 9.39 -42.63
N GLY A 259 18.45 8.92 -42.14
CA GLY A 259 19.32 9.66 -41.20
C GLY A 259 18.71 9.87 -39.80
N ILE A 260 19.03 11.01 -39.16
CA ILE A 260 18.58 11.33 -37.79
C ILE A 260 17.04 11.32 -37.67
N PHE A 261 16.33 11.75 -38.71
CA PHE A 261 14.86 11.74 -38.73
C PHE A 261 14.29 10.31 -38.73
N GLY A 262 14.94 9.37 -39.42
CA GLY A 262 14.59 7.95 -39.38
C GLY A 262 14.74 7.37 -37.98
N ILE A 263 15.88 7.65 -37.32
CA ILE A 263 16.15 7.23 -35.93
C ILE A 263 15.06 7.76 -34.98
N LEU A 264 14.79 9.07 -35.04
CA LEU A 264 13.80 9.72 -34.18
C LEU A 264 12.40 9.12 -34.39
N ARG A 265 12.01 8.86 -35.64
CA ARG A 265 10.71 8.24 -35.95
C ARG A 265 10.60 6.83 -35.38
N THR A 266 11.62 5.99 -35.57
CA THR A 266 11.61 4.62 -35.06
C THR A 266 11.49 4.61 -33.53
N VAL A 267 12.34 5.40 -32.85
CA VAL A 267 12.30 5.51 -31.39
C VAL A 267 10.96 6.07 -30.91
N SER A 268 10.41 7.11 -31.56
CA SER A 268 9.13 7.71 -31.15
C SER A 268 7.95 6.76 -31.34
N VAL A 269 7.92 5.98 -32.43
CA VAL A 269 6.88 4.95 -32.64
C VAL A 269 7.01 3.85 -31.59
N SER A 270 8.20 3.30 -31.37
CA SER A 270 8.42 2.23 -30.40
C SER A 270 8.02 2.65 -28.98
N LEU A 271 8.41 3.84 -28.55
CA LEU A 271 8.05 4.36 -27.23
C LEU A 271 6.56 4.72 -27.16
N GLY A 272 5.98 5.25 -28.25
CA GLY A 272 4.55 5.52 -28.36
C GLY A 272 3.71 4.25 -28.16
N VAL A 273 4.10 3.14 -28.80
CA VAL A 273 3.47 1.82 -28.57
C VAL A 273 3.62 1.40 -27.12
N PHE A 274 4.84 1.41 -26.57
CA PHE A 274 5.08 0.99 -25.18
C PHE A 274 4.22 1.75 -24.17
N PHE A 275 4.21 3.10 -24.23
CA PHE A 275 3.45 3.91 -23.27
C PHE A 275 1.93 3.77 -23.45
N LEU A 276 1.46 3.55 -24.68
CA LEU A 276 0.04 3.33 -24.94
C LEU A 276 -0.40 1.93 -24.47
N SER A 277 0.39 0.89 -24.74
CA SER A 277 0.12 -0.48 -24.27
C SER A 277 0.14 -0.58 -22.74
N THR A 278 0.98 0.22 -22.08
CA THR A 278 1.00 0.37 -20.62
C THR A 278 -0.06 1.36 -20.11
N GLU A 279 -0.99 1.81 -20.95
CA GLU A 279 -2.13 2.65 -20.58
C GLU A 279 -1.73 4.01 -19.97
N THR A 280 -0.53 4.49 -20.30
CA THR A 280 -0.01 5.76 -19.81
C THR A 280 -0.80 6.91 -20.42
N ALA A 281 -1.24 7.82 -19.55
CA ALA A 281 -2.07 8.98 -19.92
C ALA A 281 -3.43 8.67 -20.59
N VAL A 282 -4.00 7.47 -20.38
CA VAL A 282 -5.37 7.15 -20.85
C VAL A 282 -6.45 7.45 -19.80
N GLY A 283 -6.07 7.61 -18.53
CA GLY A 283 -6.96 8.11 -17.46
C GLY A 283 -7.58 7.04 -16.55
N LYS A 284 -7.45 5.75 -16.87
CA LYS A 284 -7.94 4.62 -16.06
C LYS A 284 -7.47 4.66 -14.60
N SER A 285 -6.15 4.74 -14.40
CA SER A 285 -5.54 4.74 -13.06
C SER A 285 -6.04 5.88 -12.18
N SER A 286 -6.30 7.06 -12.77
CA SER A 286 -6.83 8.22 -12.06
C SER A 286 -8.30 8.02 -11.60
N GLY A 287 -9.11 7.31 -12.39
CA GLY A 287 -10.49 6.98 -12.02
C GLY A 287 -10.57 6.13 -10.75
N VAL A 288 -9.73 5.09 -10.66
CA VAL A 288 -9.62 4.21 -9.48
C VAL A 288 -8.92 4.92 -8.31
N ALA A 289 -7.84 5.66 -8.57
CA ALA A 289 -7.10 6.37 -7.54
C ALA A 289 -7.95 7.38 -6.76
N GLY A 290 -8.94 8.01 -7.42
CA GLY A 290 -9.80 9.01 -6.78
C GLY A 290 -10.67 8.46 -5.63
N VAL A 291 -10.91 7.15 -5.55
CA VAL A 291 -11.68 6.55 -4.44
C VAL A 291 -10.83 6.16 -3.24
N VAL A 292 -9.53 6.42 -3.28
CA VAL A 292 -8.61 6.04 -2.20
C VAL A 292 -8.90 6.78 -0.91
N ARG A 293 -8.76 6.04 0.19
CA ARG A 293 -8.81 6.53 1.54
C ARG A 293 -7.48 7.19 1.89
N THR A 294 -7.44 8.51 1.81
CA THR A 294 -6.23 9.30 2.09
C THR A 294 -6.57 10.64 2.74
N ASP A 295 -5.66 11.12 3.58
CA ASP A 295 -5.62 12.45 4.21
C ASP A 295 -5.06 13.51 3.26
N TYR A 296 -4.16 13.13 2.34
CA TYR A 296 -3.59 14.03 1.33
C TYR A 296 -3.76 13.46 -0.08
N ALA A 297 -4.18 14.29 -1.02
CA ALA A 297 -4.35 13.89 -2.41
C ALA A 297 -3.03 13.41 -3.06
N ALA A 298 -1.92 14.10 -2.74
CA ALA A 298 -0.60 13.82 -3.30
C ALA A 298 -0.07 12.42 -2.91
N LYS A 299 -0.47 11.84 -1.78
CA LYS A 299 -0.03 10.49 -1.37
C LYS A 299 -0.40 9.43 -2.39
N GLN A 300 -1.65 9.46 -2.88
CA GLN A 300 -2.05 8.52 -3.91
C GLN A 300 -1.36 8.82 -5.25
N GLY A 301 -1.11 10.09 -5.58
CA GLY A 301 -0.29 10.45 -6.74
C GLY A 301 1.10 9.82 -6.70
N LEU A 302 1.79 9.96 -5.56
CA LEU A 302 3.10 9.36 -5.33
C LEU A 302 3.08 7.84 -5.54
N VAL A 303 2.05 7.15 -5.05
CA VAL A 303 1.88 5.71 -5.27
C VAL A 303 1.63 5.38 -6.75
N SER A 304 0.71 6.09 -7.41
CA SER A 304 0.36 5.84 -8.82
C SER A 304 1.55 6.01 -9.78
N MET A 305 2.52 6.86 -9.45
CA MET A 305 3.76 7.02 -10.20
C MET A 305 4.61 5.74 -10.26
N LEU A 306 4.57 4.89 -9.23
CA LEU A 306 5.34 3.65 -9.20
C LEU A 306 4.97 2.69 -10.32
N ALA A 307 3.77 2.82 -10.90
CA ALA A 307 3.34 1.96 -11.98
C ALA A 307 4.27 2.06 -13.18
N THR A 308 4.57 3.29 -13.62
CA THR A 308 5.50 3.54 -14.74
C THR A 308 6.92 3.07 -14.41
N PHE A 309 7.31 3.09 -13.14
CA PHE A 309 8.58 2.51 -12.70
C PHE A 309 8.60 0.99 -12.87
N PHE A 310 7.58 0.29 -12.36
CA PHE A 310 7.50 -1.17 -12.49
C PHE A 310 7.37 -1.62 -13.93
N GLU A 311 6.56 -0.93 -14.73
CA GLU A 311 6.35 -1.20 -16.16
C GLU A 311 7.66 -1.03 -16.95
N GLY A 312 8.33 0.11 -16.80
CA GLY A 312 9.53 0.45 -17.58
C GLY A 312 10.83 -0.20 -17.08
N PHE A 313 11.11 -0.16 -15.78
CA PHE A 313 12.40 -0.61 -15.25
C PHE A 313 12.44 -2.10 -14.92
N ILE A 314 11.31 -2.68 -14.50
CA ILE A 314 11.26 -4.09 -14.09
C ILE A 314 10.72 -4.94 -15.23
N MET A 315 9.48 -4.69 -15.65
CA MET A 315 8.80 -5.56 -16.61
C MET A 315 9.41 -5.47 -18.01
N ALA A 316 9.69 -4.27 -18.53
CA ALA A 316 10.33 -4.14 -19.84
C ALA A 316 11.74 -4.76 -19.86
N THR A 317 12.49 -4.65 -18.77
CA THR A 317 13.81 -5.29 -18.64
C THR A 317 13.72 -6.80 -18.66
N LEU A 318 12.79 -7.40 -17.88
CA LEU A 318 12.60 -8.85 -17.84
C LEU A 318 12.18 -9.38 -19.23
N VAL A 319 11.20 -8.74 -19.86
CA VAL A 319 10.71 -9.15 -21.19
C VAL A 319 11.79 -8.99 -22.24
N GLY A 320 12.46 -7.83 -22.27
CA GLY A 320 13.54 -7.57 -23.22
C GLY A 320 14.74 -8.50 -23.04
N PHE A 321 15.09 -8.84 -21.81
CA PHE A 321 16.19 -9.76 -21.53
C PHE A 321 15.91 -11.18 -22.07
N VAL A 322 14.69 -11.67 -21.91
CA VAL A 322 14.30 -12.97 -22.51
C VAL A 322 14.29 -12.88 -24.02
N LEU A 323 13.66 -11.86 -24.61
CA LEU A 323 13.62 -11.69 -26.07
C LEU A 323 15.04 -11.65 -26.66
N TYR A 324 15.95 -10.90 -26.05
CA TYR A 324 17.35 -10.86 -26.44
C TYR A 324 18.05 -12.21 -26.31
N SER A 325 17.87 -12.91 -25.18
CA SER A 325 18.52 -14.21 -24.92
C SER A 325 18.12 -15.28 -25.94
N TYR A 326 16.87 -15.23 -26.41
CA TYR A 326 16.34 -16.17 -27.41
C TYR A 326 16.46 -15.65 -28.85
N GLY A 327 17.16 -14.53 -29.08
CA GLY A 327 17.34 -13.95 -30.42
C GLY A 327 16.07 -13.38 -31.06
N ALA A 328 15.01 -13.20 -30.28
CA ALA A 328 13.71 -12.70 -30.72
C ALA A 328 13.68 -11.16 -30.75
N VAL A 329 14.44 -10.56 -31.67
CA VAL A 329 14.56 -9.09 -31.80
C VAL A 329 13.79 -8.52 -33.00
N ASN A 330 13.43 -9.37 -33.97
CA ASN A 330 12.69 -8.99 -35.16
C ASN A 330 11.20 -9.24 -34.99
N PHE A 331 10.39 -8.57 -35.80
CA PHE A 331 8.94 -8.62 -35.74
C PHE A 331 8.35 -10.04 -35.75
N ASP A 332 8.77 -10.88 -36.71
CA ASP A 332 8.29 -12.26 -36.81
C ASP A 332 8.63 -13.09 -35.58
N SER A 333 9.87 -12.95 -35.09
CA SER A 333 10.36 -13.70 -33.93
C SER A 333 9.69 -13.28 -32.61
N VAL A 334 9.42 -11.99 -32.43
CA VAL A 334 8.75 -11.46 -31.22
C VAL A 334 7.32 -11.97 -31.14
N ILE A 335 6.62 -12.05 -32.27
CA ILE A 335 5.21 -12.46 -32.25
C ILE A 335 5.05 -13.98 -32.24
N ALA A 336 6.02 -14.72 -32.79
CA ALA A 336 6.10 -16.16 -32.58
C ALA A 336 6.50 -16.55 -31.14
N PHE A 337 7.11 -15.63 -30.39
CA PHE A 337 7.65 -15.91 -29.06
C PHE A 337 6.62 -16.47 -28.05
N PRO A 338 5.39 -15.93 -27.93
CA PRO A 338 4.34 -16.57 -27.14
C PRO A 338 4.06 -18.01 -27.55
N GLU A 339 4.01 -18.34 -28.85
CA GLU A 339 3.75 -19.71 -29.33
C GLU A 339 4.88 -20.67 -28.95
N LEU A 340 6.14 -20.21 -28.92
CA LEU A 340 7.29 -21.00 -28.45
C LEU A 340 7.13 -21.38 -26.96
N ILE A 341 6.62 -20.47 -26.14
CA ILE A 341 6.31 -20.77 -24.73
C ILE A 341 5.13 -21.76 -24.62
N LEU A 342 4.18 -21.72 -25.57
CA LEU A 342 3.02 -22.62 -25.63
C LEU A 342 3.36 -24.04 -26.08
N GLN A 343 4.54 -24.30 -26.67
CA GLN A 343 4.91 -25.65 -27.15
C GLN A 343 4.91 -26.69 -26.02
N ASN A 344 5.27 -26.28 -24.79
CA ASN A 344 5.16 -27.10 -23.58
C ASN A 344 4.02 -26.62 -22.68
N LYS A 345 2.80 -26.49 -23.23
CA LYS A 345 1.63 -25.98 -22.48
C LYS A 345 1.26 -26.80 -21.24
N GLU A 346 1.62 -28.08 -21.19
CA GLU A 346 1.36 -28.96 -20.03
C GLU A 346 2.43 -28.84 -18.92
N SER A 347 3.55 -28.16 -19.19
CA SER A 347 4.57 -27.92 -18.17
C SER A 347 4.00 -27.08 -17.02
N PHE A 348 4.36 -27.44 -15.80
CA PHE A 348 3.98 -26.71 -14.59
C PHE A 348 4.35 -25.22 -14.71
N SER A 349 5.51 -24.89 -15.27
CA SER A 349 5.96 -23.51 -15.45
C SER A 349 5.07 -22.72 -16.41
N SER A 350 4.61 -23.34 -17.50
CA SER A 350 3.68 -22.74 -18.46
C SER A 350 2.31 -22.48 -17.82
N LEU A 351 1.80 -23.43 -17.02
CA LEU A 351 0.56 -23.26 -16.26
C LEU A 351 0.62 -22.09 -15.28
N LEU A 352 1.76 -21.89 -14.61
CA LEU A 352 1.97 -20.74 -13.73
C LEU A 352 1.97 -19.42 -14.50
N LEU A 353 2.59 -19.39 -15.69
CA LEU A 353 2.56 -18.22 -16.57
C LEU A 353 1.12 -17.89 -16.98
N PHE A 354 0.33 -18.89 -17.40
CA PHE A 354 -1.08 -18.68 -17.74
C PHE A 354 -1.90 -18.21 -16.53
N GLY A 355 -1.66 -18.77 -15.34
CA GLY A 355 -2.27 -18.30 -14.10
C GLY A 355 -1.98 -16.83 -13.81
N ALA A 356 -0.77 -16.35 -14.12
CA ALA A 356 -0.40 -14.95 -13.99
C ALA A 356 -1.17 -14.05 -14.97
N PHE A 357 -1.17 -14.40 -16.27
CA PHE A 357 -1.91 -13.65 -17.29
C PHE A 357 -3.42 -13.67 -17.06
N LEU A 358 -3.98 -14.78 -16.61
CA LEU A 358 -5.39 -14.91 -16.24
C LEU A 358 -5.74 -13.98 -15.08
N SER A 359 -4.92 -13.99 -14.02
CA SER A 359 -5.10 -13.13 -12.86
C SER A 359 -5.10 -11.64 -13.24
N PHE A 360 -4.10 -11.22 -14.02
CA PHE A 360 -3.97 -9.83 -14.45
C PHE A 360 -5.00 -9.41 -15.52
N GLY A 361 -5.42 -10.33 -16.40
CA GLY A 361 -6.49 -10.07 -17.36
C GLY A 361 -7.85 -9.85 -16.70
N ILE A 362 -8.19 -10.64 -15.67
CA ILE A 362 -9.42 -10.42 -14.88
C ILE A 362 -9.37 -9.06 -14.18
N LEU A 363 -8.22 -8.70 -13.59
CA LEU A 363 -8.03 -7.39 -12.96
C LEU A 363 -8.12 -6.23 -13.97
N SER A 364 -7.56 -6.42 -15.16
CA SER A 364 -7.65 -5.46 -16.26
C SER A 364 -9.10 -5.12 -16.56
N LEU A 365 -9.93 -6.14 -16.82
CA LEU A 365 -11.33 -6.00 -17.19
C LEU A 365 -12.13 -5.33 -16.06
N ALA A 366 -11.88 -5.71 -14.80
CA ALA A 366 -12.54 -5.09 -13.66
C ALA A 366 -12.21 -3.59 -13.52
N GLY A 367 -10.94 -3.21 -13.72
CA GLY A 367 -10.52 -1.80 -13.68
C GLY A 367 -11.07 -0.97 -14.84
N TRP A 368 -11.11 -1.56 -16.04
CA TRP A 368 -11.67 -0.91 -17.24
C TRP A 368 -13.18 -0.75 -17.13
N PHE A 369 -13.89 -1.79 -16.68
CA PHE A 369 -15.31 -1.72 -16.39
C PHE A 369 -15.64 -0.55 -15.47
N TYR A 370 -14.94 -0.43 -14.34
CA TYR A 370 -15.19 0.64 -13.38
C TYR A 370 -14.92 2.03 -13.98
N THR A 371 -13.86 2.15 -14.78
CA THR A 371 -13.53 3.40 -15.48
C THR A 371 -14.63 3.79 -16.46
N GLY A 372 -15.16 2.83 -17.23
CA GLY A 372 -16.30 3.07 -18.12
C GLY A 372 -17.55 3.47 -17.37
N GLU A 373 -17.83 2.81 -16.24
CA GLU A 373 -18.96 3.14 -15.37
C GLU A 373 -18.89 4.59 -14.87
N GLN A 374 -17.71 5.07 -14.46
CA GLN A 374 -17.51 6.46 -14.03
C GLN A 374 -17.76 7.47 -15.16
N ASN A 375 -17.26 7.21 -16.36
CA ASN A 375 -17.46 8.09 -17.51
C ASN A 375 -18.93 8.07 -18.00
N ALA A 376 -19.57 6.90 -17.99
CA ALA A 376 -21.00 6.75 -18.32
C ALA A 376 -21.88 7.50 -17.31
N PHE A 377 -21.57 7.39 -16.00
CA PHE A 377 -22.27 8.13 -14.96
C PHE A 377 -22.12 9.64 -15.14
N TYR A 378 -20.94 10.12 -15.54
CA TYR A 378 -20.68 11.55 -15.75
C TYR A 378 -21.59 12.17 -16.83
N ILE A 379 -21.75 11.48 -17.98
CA ILE A 379 -22.54 12.00 -19.10
C ILE A 379 -24.04 11.75 -18.90
N PHE A 380 -24.40 10.51 -18.53
CA PHE A 380 -25.78 10.01 -18.62
C PHE A 380 -26.45 9.79 -17.26
N GLY A 381 -25.73 10.02 -16.16
CA GLY A 381 -26.23 9.81 -14.80
C GLY A 381 -26.35 8.33 -14.40
N GLU A 382 -27.01 8.10 -13.27
CA GLU A 382 -27.05 6.79 -12.60
C GLU A 382 -27.80 5.71 -13.37
N LYS A 383 -28.93 6.06 -14.01
CA LYS A 383 -29.77 5.08 -14.75
C LYS A 383 -29.00 4.41 -15.88
N PHE A 384 -28.25 5.20 -16.66
CA PHE A 384 -27.45 4.66 -17.77
C PHE A 384 -26.17 3.97 -17.30
N SER A 385 -25.61 4.34 -16.15
CA SER A 385 -24.50 3.62 -15.52
C SER A 385 -24.83 2.14 -15.28
N ASN A 386 -26.10 1.82 -14.99
CA ASN A 386 -26.55 0.42 -14.85
C ASN A 386 -26.67 -0.28 -16.22
N PHE A 387 -27.14 0.42 -17.26
CA PHE A 387 -27.18 -0.11 -18.62
C PHE A 387 -25.78 -0.39 -19.18
N PHE A 388 -24.81 0.49 -18.90
CA PHE A 388 -23.40 0.30 -19.31
C PHE A 388 -22.84 -1.04 -18.83
N ARG A 389 -23.29 -1.54 -17.68
CA ARG A 389 -22.85 -2.84 -17.14
C ARG A 389 -23.23 -4.00 -18.06
N ILE A 390 -24.46 -4.00 -18.55
CA ILE A 390 -24.99 -5.01 -19.47
C ILE A 390 -24.31 -4.86 -20.83
N LEU A 391 -24.18 -3.61 -21.31
CA LEU A 391 -23.52 -3.30 -22.57
C LEU A 391 -22.08 -3.82 -22.61
N PHE A 392 -21.30 -3.57 -21.56
CA PHE A 392 -19.90 -4.00 -21.48
C PHE A 392 -19.78 -5.53 -21.60
N ILE A 393 -20.59 -6.27 -20.83
CA ILE A 393 -20.56 -7.74 -20.84
C ILE A 393 -21.05 -8.30 -22.18
N GLY A 394 -22.11 -7.73 -22.75
CA GLY A 394 -22.62 -8.13 -24.06
C GLY A 394 -21.57 -7.96 -25.16
N ILE A 395 -20.86 -6.84 -25.17
CA ILE A 395 -19.82 -6.55 -26.18
C ILE A 395 -18.63 -7.50 -26.07
N ILE A 396 -18.11 -7.75 -24.86
CA ILE A 396 -16.97 -8.66 -24.71
C ILE A 396 -17.33 -10.10 -25.12
N LEU A 397 -18.53 -10.58 -24.76
CA LEU A 397 -19.00 -11.91 -25.15
C LEU A 397 -19.25 -12.02 -26.65
N ALA A 398 -19.89 -11.01 -27.25
CA ALA A 398 -20.08 -10.96 -28.70
C ALA A 398 -18.73 -10.98 -29.42
N SER A 399 -17.76 -10.20 -28.96
CA SER A 399 -16.42 -10.17 -29.56
C SER A 399 -15.70 -11.52 -29.48
N ALA A 400 -15.84 -12.25 -28.36
CA ALA A 400 -15.27 -13.60 -28.23
C ALA A 400 -15.94 -14.61 -29.15
N TYR A 401 -17.28 -14.54 -29.31
CA TYR A 401 -18.00 -15.38 -30.26
C TYR A 401 -17.48 -15.19 -31.68
N PHE A 402 -17.39 -13.93 -32.13
CA PHE A 402 -16.87 -13.65 -33.47
C PHE A 402 -15.40 -14.05 -33.59
N PHE A 403 -14.56 -13.83 -32.58
CA PHE A 403 -13.15 -14.24 -32.59
C PHE A 403 -12.98 -15.76 -32.75
N LEU A 404 -13.85 -16.55 -32.09
CA LEU A 404 -13.84 -18.00 -32.22
C LEU A 404 -14.31 -18.48 -33.60
N LYS A 405 -15.13 -17.69 -34.30
CA LYS A 405 -15.69 -18.02 -35.62
C LYS A 405 -14.82 -17.55 -36.78
N GLU A 406 -14.33 -16.31 -36.73
CA GLU A 406 -13.59 -15.63 -37.81
C GLU A 406 -12.07 -15.60 -37.57
N GLY A 407 -11.61 -16.04 -36.39
CA GLY A 407 -10.21 -16.17 -36.05
C GLY A 407 -9.52 -14.84 -35.73
N ALA A 408 -8.21 -14.79 -36.00
CA ALA A 408 -7.31 -13.72 -35.54
C ALA A 408 -7.58 -12.33 -36.16
N GLY A 409 -8.34 -12.24 -37.25
CA GLY A 409 -8.65 -10.96 -37.91
C GLY A 409 -9.37 -9.97 -36.98
N ILE A 410 -10.25 -10.47 -36.12
CA ILE A 410 -11.00 -9.64 -35.17
C ILE A 410 -10.09 -9.06 -34.08
N PHE A 411 -9.11 -9.83 -33.64
CA PHE A 411 -8.13 -9.36 -32.67
C PHE A 411 -7.34 -8.16 -33.19
N VAL A 412 -6.93 -8.21 -34.46
CA VAL A 412 -6.23 -7.11 -35.13
C VAL A 412 -7.10 -5.86 -35.26
N ILE A 413 -8.35 -6.02 -35.69
CA ILE A 413 -9.30 -4.90 -35.81
C ILE A 413 -9.51 -4.25 -34.44
N ALA A 414 -9.70 -5.06 -33.40
CA ALA A 414 -9.86 -4.58 -32.03
C ALA A 414 -8.62 -3.83 -31.53
N MET A 415 -7.41 -4.33 -31.83
CA MET A 415 -6.17 -3.61 -31.50
C MET A 415 -6.09 -2.27 -32.21
N LYS A 416 -6.27 -2.22 -33.53
CA LYS A 416 -6.18 -0.98 -34.32
C LYS A 416 -7.15 0.09 -33.83
N LEU A 417 -8.42 -0.27 -33.68
CA LEU A 417 -9.44 0.64 -33.18
C LEU A 417 -9.17 1.05 -31.73
N GLY A 418 -8.76 0.09 -30.89
CA GLY A 418 -8.46 0.34 -29.48
C GLY A 418 -7.35 1.35 -29.27
N TYR A 419 -6.22 1.19 -29.96
CA TYR A 419 -5.07 2.09 -29.86
C TYR A 419 -5.43 3.49 -30.38
N THR A 420 -6.15 3.57 -31.50
CA THR A 420 -6.61 4.86 -32.06
C THR A 420 -7.49 5.62 -31.07
N MET A 421 -8.49 4.94 -30.48
CA MET A 421 -9.39 5.54 -29.49
C MET A 421 -8.64 5.93 -28.21
N ALA A 422 -7.66 5.14 -27.78
CA ALA A 422 -6.84 5.44 -26.61
C ALA A 422 -5.99 6.70 -26.82
N VAL A 423 -5.41 6.92 -28.02
CA VAL A 423 -4.71 8.17 -28.34
C VAL A 423 -5.65 9.37 -28.30
N ILE A 424 -6.81 9.28 -28.97
CA ILE A 424 -7.82 10.35 -28.98
C ILE A 424 -8.23 10.74 -27.56
N THR A 425 -8.45 9.74 -26.70
CA THR A 425 -8.83 9.93 -25.30
C THR A 425 -7.70 10.55 -24.46
N SER A 426 -6.44 10.26 -24.81
CA SER A 426 -5.28 10.76 -24.07
C SER A 426 -5.04 12.25 -24.29
N ILE A 427 -5.43 12.81 -25.43
CA ILE A 427 -5.17 14.23 -25.79
C ILE A 427 -5.81 15.20 -24.78
N PRO A 428 -7.13 15.17 -24.51
CA PRO A 428 -7.75 16.06 -23.51
C PRO A 428 -7.11 15.94 -22.13
N LEU A 429 -6.75 14.72 -21.73
CA LEU A 429 -6.11 14.45 -20.45
C LEU A 429 -4.72 15.09 -20.40
N LEU A 430 -3.87 14.85 -21.38
CA LEU A 430 -2.50 15.40 -21.41
C LEU A 430 -2.49 16.93 -21.41
N VAL A 431 -3.36 17.56 -22.20
CA VAL A 431 -3.56 19.02 -22.19
C VAL A 431 -3.98 19.49 -20.80
N ALA A 432 -4.91 18.80 -20.15
CA ALA A 432 -5.33 19.16 -18.80
C ALA A 432 -4.20 19.03 -17.78
N LEU A 433 -3.35 18.00 -17.87
CA LEU A 433 -2.22 17.81 -16.95
C LEU A 433 -1.15 18.91 -17.10
N LEU A 434 -0.91 19.40 -18.32
CA LEU A 434 -0.04 20.56 -18.58
C LEU A 434 -0.55 21.80 -17.85
N LEU A 435 -1.84 22.11 -18.03
CA LEU A 435 -2.48 23.30 -17.46
C LEU A 435 -2.60 23.21 -15.93
N LEU A 436 -2.83 22.01 -15.38
CA LEU A 436 -3.09 21.78 -13.96
C LEU A 436 -1.85 21.43 -13.13
N GLY A 437 -0.65 21.42 -13.73
CA GLY A 437 0.60 21.14 -13.02
C GLY A 437 0.84 22.01 -11.78
N LYS A 438 0.40 23.29 -11.81
CA LYS A 438 0.47 24.19 -10.64
C LYS A 438 -0.42 23.70 -9.49
N SER A 439 -1.63 23.22 -9.78
CA SER A 439 -2.57 22.72 -8.76
C SER A 439 -2.03 21.47 -8.07
N ALA A 440 -1.45 20.54 -8.84
CA ALA A 440 -0.82 19.35 -8.27
C ALA A 440 0.44 19.67 -7.44
N LYS A 441 1.25 20.66 -7.86
CA LYS A 441 2.40 21.14 -7.07
C LYS A 441 1.97 21.68 -5.70
N LEU A 442 0.86 22.41 -5.64
CA LEU A 442 0.33 22.92 -4.36
C LEU A 442 -0.08 21.78 -3.43
N GLU A 443 -0.74 20.73 -3.94
CA GLU A 443 -1.08 19.56 -3.13
C GLU A 443 0.15 18.78 -2.65
N LEU A 444 1.16 18.64 -3.51
CA LEU A 444 2.43 18.00 -3.14
C LEU A 444 3.14 18.79 -2.05
N ASN A 445 3.23 20.12 -2.20
CA ASN A 445 3.83 20.99 -1.20
C ASN A 445 3.05 20.96 0.11
N LYS A 446 1.72 20.98 0.06
CA LYS A 446 0.84 20.86 1.24
C LYS A 446 1.12 19.58 2.00
N TYR A 447 1.21 18.45 1.30
CA TYR A 447 1.57 17.18 1.91
C TYR A 447 2.94 17.26 2.59
N ILE A 448 3.96 17.78 1.90
CA ILE A 448 5.32 17.89 2.45
C ILE A 448 5.36 18.80 3.70
N SER A 449 4.70 19.96 3.65
CA SER A 449 4.75 20.95 4.74
C SER A 449 3.96 20.51 5.97
N GLU A 450 2.77 19.94 5.79
CA GLU A 450 1.87 19.62 6.90
C GLU A 450 2.13 18.24 7.50
N SER A 451 2.55 17.26 6.70
CA SER A 451 2.79 15.90 7.22
C SER A 451 4.15 15.76 7.91
N GLY A 452 5.02 16.76 7.80
CA GLY A 452 6.41 16.68 8.25
C GLY A 452 7.26 15.69 7.46
N ALA A 453 6.78 15.17 6.31
CA ALA A 453 7.54 14.27 5.45
C ALA A 453 8.80 14.97 4.92
N ARG A 454 9.94 14.73 5.56
CA ARG A 454 11.24 15.21 5.11
C ARG A 454 11.85 14.22 4.13
N TYR A 455 12.46 14.75 3.08
CA TYR A 455 13.22 13.96 2.12
C TYR A 455 14.54 13.53 2.76
N GLU A 456 14.55 12.32 3.32
CA GLU A 456 15.77 11.70 3.82
C GLU A 456 15.80 10.27 3.30
N ILE A 457 16.41 10.08 2.12
CA ILE A 457 16.46 8.78 1.43
C ILE A 457 16.86 7.66 2.38
N LEU A 458 17.90 7.87 3.20
CA LEU A 458 18.37 6.88 4.17
C LEU A 458 17.31 6.53 5.20
N LYS A 459 16.56 7.51 5.71
CA LYS A 459 15.45 7.27 6.65
C LYS A 459 14.29 6.57 5.96
N ASP A 460 13.95 6.95 4.74
CA ASP A 460 12.86 6.32 3.98
C ASP A 460 13.20 4.87 3.59
N VAL A 461 14.45 4.60 3.20
CA VAL A 461 14.95 3.24 2.96
C VAL A 461 14.96 2.43 4.26
N TYR A 462 15.45 3.00 5.37
CA TYR A 462 15.40 2.33 6.67
C TYR A 462 13.97 2.02 7.12
N LEU A 463 13.05 2.97 6.97
CA LEU A 463 11.64 2.78 7.26
C LEU A 463 10.99 1.77 6.31
N LEU A 464 11.32 1.80 5.02
CA LEU A 464 10.86 0.81 4.05
C LEU A 464 11.33 -0.59 4.46
N PHE A 465 12.60 -0.75 4.79
CA PHE A 465 13.16 -2.01 5.29
C PHE A 465 12.43 -2.48 6.55
N LEU A 466 12.27 -1.60 7.55
CA LEU A 466 11.48 -1.88 8.74
C LEU A 466 10.06 -2.31 8.39
N THR A 467 9.45 -1.75 7.35
CA THR A 467 8.10 -2.11 6.95
C THR A 467 7.98 -3.45 6.22
N LEU A 468 8.99 -3.81 5.42
CA LEU A 468 9.06 -5.07 4.69
C LEU A 468 9.43 -6.25 5.59
N LEU A 469 10.20 -6.01 6.67
CA LEU A 469 10.55 -7.07 7.61
C LEU A 469 9.30 -7.75 8.19
N PRO A 470 9.29 -9.09 8.30
CA PRO A 470 8.23 -9.84 8.98
C PRO A 470 8.35 -9.66 10.50
N LYS A 471 8.14 -8.44 10.99
CA LYS A 471 8.35 -7.98 12.37
C LYS A 471 7.72 -8.90 13.40
N ASN A 472 6.53 -9.41 13.11
CA ASN A 472 5.80 -10.28 14.03
C ASN A 472 6.47 -11.67 14.11
N LEU A 473 6.99 -12.19 12.99
CA LEU A 473 7.77 -13.42 12.98
C LEU A 473 9.08 -13.24 13.75
N ILE A 474 9.80 -12.14 13.49
CA ILE A 474 11.06 -11.81 14.18
C ILE A 474 10.82 -11.70 15.70
N SER A 475 9.77 -11.00 16.13
CA SER A 475 9.45 -10.82 17.55
C SER A 475 9.04 -12.14 18.21
N LYS A 476 8.38 -13.06 17.48
CA LYS A 476 8.05 -14.40 17.98
C LYS A 476 9.30 -15.26 18.14
N ILE A 477 10.18 -15.27 17.13
CA ILE A 477 11.45 -15.98 17.18
C ILE A 477 12.28 -15.47 18.36
N PHE A 478 12.41 -14.15 18.49
CA PHE A 478 13.11 -13.53 19.61
C PHE A 478 12.48 -13.88 20.96
N GLY A 479 11.14 -13.82 21.07
CA GLY A 479 10.42 -14.22 22.28
C GLY A 479 10.61 -15.70 22.64
N TYR A 480 10.75 -16.57 21.65
CA TYR A 480 11.11 -17.98 21.89
C TYR A 480 12.54 -18.07 22.45
N PHE A 481 13.52 -17.47 21.79
CA PHE A 481 14.91 -17.47 22.25
C PHE A 481 15.10 -16.84 23.63
N SER A 482 14.39 -15.77 23.94
CA SER A 482 14.50 -15.10 25.25
C SER A 482 13.97 -15.96 26.39
N THR A 483 13.09 -16.93 26.12
CA THR A 483 12.57 -17.88 27.11
C THR A 483 13.41 -19.14 27.28
N LEU A 484 14.41 -19.38 26.44
CA LEU A 484 15.28 -20.55 26.53
C LEU A 484 16.08 -20.54 27.84
N LYS A 485 16.13 -21.71 28.47
CA LYS A 485 16.93 -21.95 29.66
C LYS A 485 18.26 -22.56 29.25
N LEU A 486 19.25 -21.72 28.98
CA LEU A 486 20.60 -22.18 28.64
C LEU A 486 21.33 -22.66 29.91
N PRO A 487 22.37 -23.52 29.77
CA PRO A 487 23.26 -23.84 30.88
C PRO A 487 23.81 -22.58 31.56
N ARG A 488 23.97 -22.62 32.90
CA ARG A 488 24.33 -21.45 33.71
C ARG A 488 25.63 -20.76 33.24
N PHE A 489 26.61 -21.53 32.76
CA PHE A 489 27.87 -20.98 32.26
C PHE A 489 27.71 -20.11 31.00
N MET A 490 26.65 -20.30 30.21
CA MET A 490 26.30 -19.44 29.06
C MET A 490 25.33 -18.33 29.45
N MET A 491 24.33 -18.64 30.29
CA MET A 491 23.29 -17.69 30.65
C MET A 491 23.85 -16.52 31.48
N ILE A 492 24.72 -16.78 32.46
CA ILE A 492 25.23 -15.71 33.34
C ILE A 492 26.03 -14.66 32.54
N PRO A 493 27.01 -15.01 31.67
CA PRO A 493 27.67 -14.04 30.80
C PRO A 493 26.71 -13.30 29.87
N LEU A 494 25.71 -14.00 29.31
CA LEU A 494 24.69 -13.38 28.44
C LEU A 494 23.89 -12.30 29.19
N LEU A 495 23.41 -12.60 30.40
CA LEU A 495 22.67 -11.65 31.21
C LEU A 495 23.54 -10.46 31.64
N LYS A 496 24.80 -10.71 32.04
CA LYS A 496 25.76 -9.64 32.37
C LYS A 496 26.06 -8.75 31.17
N ALA A 497 26.26 -9.33 29.99
CA ALA A 497 26.48 -8.58 28.76
C ALA A 497 25.25 -7.74 28.40
N PHE A 498 24.03 -8.29 28.55
CA PHE A 498 22.79 -7.56 28.33
C PHE A 498 22.61 -6.41 29.33
N ALA A 499 22.84 -6.65 30.62
CA ALA A 499 22.78 -5.64 31.66
C ALA A 499 23.78 -4.50 31.41
N LYS A 500 25.00 -4.82 30.98
CA LYS A 500 26.03 -3.83 30.63
C LYS A 500 25.66 -3.03 29.38
N ALA A 501 25.18 -3.69 28.32
CA ALA A 501 24.81 -3.05 27.06
C ALA A 501 23.69 -2.02 27.24
N TYR A 502 22.70 -2.33 28.07
CA TYR A 502 21.56 -1.45 28.34
C TYR A 502 21.69 -0.64 29.63
N LYS A 503 22.81 -0.73 30.36
CA LYS A 503 23.02 -0.01 31.64
C LYS A 503 21.89 -0.25 32.66
N ILE A 504 21.48 -1.51 32.80
CA ILE A 504 20.43 -1.92 33.75
C ILE A 504 20.97 -1.79 35.18
N ASN A 505 20.21 -1.13 36.05
CA ASN A 505 20.50 -1.11 37.48
C ASN A 505 20.11 -2.47 38.10
N LEU A 506 21.09 -3.19 38.63
CA LEU A 506 20.90 -4.50 39.24
C LEU A 506 20.59 -4.41 40.74
N ASP A 507 20.90 -3.29 41.39
CA ASP A 507 20.79 -3.14 42.84
C ASP A 507 19.33 -3.04 43.31
N GLU A 508 18.46 -2.57 42.42
CA GLU A 508 17.01 -2.47 42.64
C GLU A 508 16.25 -3.78 42.38
N ALA A 509 16.90 -4.79 41.77
CA ALA A 509 16.28 -6.06 41.44
C ALA A 509 16.06 -6.94 42.69
N GLU A 510 14.95 -7.66 42.71
CA GLU A 510 14.63 -8.59 43.80
C GLU A 510 15.62 -9.77 43.87
N LEU A 511 16.03 -10.29 42.71
CA LEU A 511 16.92 -11.45 42.60
C LEU A 511 18.29 -11.05 42.06
N GLU A 512 19.32 -11.82 42.43
CA GLU A 512 20.64 -11.68 41.84
C GLU A 512 20.67 -12.16 40.38
N ILE A 513 21.58 -11.60 39.58
CA ILE A 513 21.66 -11.90 38.14
C ILE A 513 21.85 -13.39 37.82
N LYS A 514 22.47 -14.15 38.75
CA LYS A 514 22.74 -15.59 38.61
C LYS A 514 21.49 -16.48 38.81
N GLU A 515 20.42 -15.93 39.38
CA GLU A 515 19.20 -16.66 39.73
C GLU A 515 18.18 -16.69 38.60
N TYR A 516 18.33 -15.80 37.60
CA TYR A 516 17.46 -15.79 36.43
C TYR A 516 17.79 -16.94 35.48
N ALA A 517 16.78 -17.75 35.17
CA ALA A 517 16.91 -18.92 34.31
C ALA A 517 16.88 -18.59 32.81
N SER A 518 16.44 -17.38 32.45
CA SER A 518 16.36 -16.92 31.06
C SER A 518 16.45 -15.41 30.92
N LEU A 519 16.75 -14.94 29.71
CA LEU A 519 16.77 -13.51 29.38
C LEU A 519 15.40 -12.86 29.62
N ASN A 520 14.31 -13.55 29.29
CA ASN A 520 12.96 -13.04 29.51
C ASN A 520 12.63 -12.89 31.00
N GLN A 521 13.07 -13.84 31.84
CA GLN A 521 12.88 -13.74 33.29
C GLN A 521 13.66 -12.56 33.88
N PHE A 522 14.90 -12.34 33.42
CA PHE A 522 15.69 -11.18 33.79
C PHE A 522 15.08 -9.85 33.31
N PHE A 523 14.58 -9.82 32.07
CA PHE A 523 13.93 -8.63 31.53
C PHE A 523 12.65 -8.26 32.27
N THR A 524 11.88 -9.27 32.70
CA THR A 524 10.65 -9.12 33.50
C THR A 524 10.91 -9.22 35.01
N ARG A 525 12.16 -8.95 35.45
CA ARG A 525 12.56 -8.93 36.86
C ARG A 525 11.56 -8.15 37.71
N ALA A 526 11.31 -8.61 38.92
CA ALA A 526 10.65 -7.82 39.95
C ALA A 526 11.68 -6.87 40.58
N LEU A 527 11.19 -5.76 41.15
CA LEU A 527 11.98 -4.86 41.96
C LEU A 527 11.80 -5.19 43.44
N ARG A 528 12.78 -4.83 44.27
CA ARG A 528 12.65 -4.92 45.73
C ARG A 528 11.48 -4.06 46.21
N ALA A 529 10.80 -4.48 47.27
CA ALA A 529 9.64 -3.77 47.81
C ALA A 529 9.94 -2.29 48.17
N GLU A 530 11.17 -2.03 48.62
CA GLU A 530 11.65 -0.70 49.02
C GLU A 530 12.13 0.16 47.84
N ALA A 531 12.28 -0.41 46.63
CA ALA A 531 12.88 0.29 45.50
C ALA A 531 12.03 1.45 44.98
N ARG A 532 10.71 1.43 45.25
CA ARG A 532 9.77 2.44 44.77
C ARG A 532 8.74 2.76 45.84
N ILE A 533 8.61 4.04 46.17
CA ILE A 533 7.62 4.54 47.11
C ILE A 533 6.39 4.96 46.30
N ILE A 534 5.25 4.34 46.61
CA ILE A 534 3.96 4.71 46.00
C ILE A 534 3.38 5.87 46.81
N ASP A 535 3.06 6.97 46.14
CA ASP A 535 2.42 8.12 46.79
C ASP A 535 1.11 7.71 47.50
N SER A 536 0.92 8.18 48.74
CA SER A 536 -0.20 7.78 49.59
C SER A 536 -1.44 8.66 49.45
N ALA A 537 -1.38 9.81 48.76
CA ALA A 537 -2.49 10.74 48.70
C ALA A 537 -3.72 10.12 48.01
N GLU A 538 -4.90 10.35 48.60
CA GLU A 538 -6.14 9.68 48.20
C GLU A 538 -6.59 10.01 46.78
N ASN A 539 -6.34 11.23 46.30
CA ASN A 539 -6.72 11.66 44.96
C ASN A 539 -5.56 11.70 43.95
N ALA A 540 -4.36 11.24 44.35
CA ALA A 540 -3.19 11.27 43.48
C ALA A 540 -3.14 10.05 42.56
N VAL A 541 -2.97 10.33 41.26
CA VAL A 541 -2.70 9.34 40.22
C VAL A 541 -1.19 9.21 40.08
N VAL A 542 -0.71 7.97 40.05
CA VAL A 542 0.73 7.68 39.97
C VAL A 542 1.13 7.15 38.59
N SER A 543 2.41 7.30 38.24
CA SER A 543 2.98 6.69 37.04
C SER A 543 2.86 5.17 37.12
N PRO A 544 2.38 4.49 36.07
CA PRO A 544 2.23 3.05 36.06
C PRO A 544 3.54 2.30 35.77
N THR A 545 4.59 2.99 35.32
CA THR A 545 5.83 2.37 34.81
C THR A 545 7.06 3.25 35.06
N ASP A 546 8.22 2.61 35.22
CA ASP A 546 9.51 3.29 35.04
C ASP A 546 9.70 3.60 33.56
N SER A 547 9.81 4.88 33.19
CA SER A 547 9.70 5.28 31.79
C SER A 547 10.20 6.70 31.54
N LYS A 548 10.24 7.09 30.26
CA LYS A 548 10.39 8.48 29.81
C LYS A 548 9.03 9.01 29.35
N ILE A 549 8.65 10.22 29.76
CA ILE A 549 7.40 10.83 29.31
C ILE A 549 7.61 11.44 27.91
N THR A 550 6.90 10.94 26.90
CA THR A 550 7.10 11.37 25.51
C THR A 550 6.06 12.35 25.01
N SER A 551 4.85 12.32 25.57
CA SER A 551 3.76 13.24 25.23
C SER A 551 2.69 13.23 26.31
N PHE A 552 2.06 14.37 26.59
CA PHE A 552 0.89 14.48 27.46
C PHE A 552 0.07 15.71 27.08
N GLY A 553 -1.20 15.74 27.49
CA GLY A 553 -2.06 16.92 27.31
C GLY A 553 -3.54 16.59 27.21
N ASN A 554 -4.30 17.56 26.68
CA ASN A 554 -5.73 17.41 26.44
C ASN A 554 -6.00 16.71 25.10
N ILE A 555 -7.08 15.93 25.07
CA ILE A 555 -7.61 15.35 23.84
C ILE A 555 -8.50 16.39 23.17
N ASN A 556 -8.08 16.91 22.01
CA ASN A 556 -8.86 17.90 21.27
C ASN A 556 -9.56 17.23 20.10
N GLN A 557 -10.88 17.44 19.94
CA GLN A 557 -11.66 16.89 18.82
C GLN A 557 -11.45 15.37 18.62
N SER A 558 -11.31 14.61 19.71
CA SER A 558 -11.02 13.16 19.70
C SER A 558 -9.67 12.75 19.08
N THR A 559 -8.68 13.65 19.10
CA THR A 559 -7.30 13.40 18.65
C THR A 559 -6.30 13.52 19.79
N ILE A 560 -5.28 12.68 19.75
CA ILE A 560 -4.12 12.70 20.65
C ILE A 560 -2.87 13.06 19.85
N ILE A 561 -2.02 13.92 20.40
CA ILE A 561 -0.75 14.31 19.80
C ILE A 561 0.30 13.24 20.14
N GLN A 562 0.82 12.57 19.11
CA GLN A 562 1.92 11.62 19.22
C GLN A 562 3.27 12.35 19.34
N ALA A 563 3.47 13.33 18.47
CA ALA A 563 4.65 14.19 18.40
C ALA A 563 4.27 15.50 17.67
N LYS A 564 5.18 16.48 17.60
CA LYS A 564 4.92 17.76 16.94
C LYS A 564 4.47 17.56 15.47
N GLY A 565 3.21 17.89 15.17
CA GLY A 565 2.61 17.73 13.84
C GLY A 565 2.09 16.32 13.52
N ILE A 566 2.12 15.39 14.48
CA ILE A 566 1.73 14.00 14.30
C ILE A 566 0.71 13.63 15.36
N ASP A 567 -0.47 13.22 14.93
CA ASP A 567 -1.59 12.87 15.78
C ASP A 567 -2.17 11.48 15.44
N TYR A 568 -3.12 11.04 16.26
CA TYR A 568 -4.00 9.92 15.94
C TYR A 568 -5.33 10.05 16.68
N SER A 569 -6.35 9.34 16.17
CA SER A 569 -7.68 9.35 16.79
C SER A 569 -7.73 8.49 18.05
N VAL A 570 -8.39 8.98 19.09
CA VAL A 570 -8.73 8.21 20.30
C VAL A 570 -9.57 6.99 19.95
N LYS A 571 -10.48 7.12 18.97
CA LYS A 571 -11.31 6.01 18.49
C LYS A 571 -10.45 4.89 17.91
N GLU A 572 -9.48 5.25 17.08
CA GLU A 572 -8.53 4.28 16.51
C GLU A 572 -7.65 3.65 17.60
N LEU A 573 -7.20 4.44 18.58
CA LEU A 573 -6.39 3.92 19.68
C LEU A 573 -7.20 2.95 20.56
N LEU A 574 -8.43 3.27 20.91
CA LEU A 574 -9.24 2.44 21.82
C LEU A 574 -9.86 1.23 21.13
N GLY A 575 -10.24 1.33 19.86
CA GLY A 575 -10.88 0.26 19.08
C GLY A 575 -12.25 -0.23 19.60
N SER A 576 -12.73 0.32 20.72
CA SER A 576 -14.03 -0.01 21.31
C SER A 576 -15.02 1.14 21.18
N GLU A 577 -16.11 0.93 20.43
CA GLU A 577 -17.20 1.89 20.28
C GLU A 577 -17.91 2.19 21.61
N LYS A 578 -17.90 1.24 22.56
CA LYS A 578 -18.57 1.38 23.85
C LYS A 578 -17.85 2.34 24.79
N TYR A 579 -16.52 2.19 24.91
CA TYR A 579 -15.72 2.97 25.85
C TYR A 579 -15.26 4.30 25.26
N TYR A 580 -15.13 4.39 23.93
CA TYR A 580 -14.69 5.60 23.23
C TYR A 580 -15.38 6.90 23.68
N PRO A 581 -16.73 6.98 23.83
CA PRO A 581 -17.40 8.21 24.23
C PRO A 581 -16.98 8.77 25.59
N SER A 582 -16.54 7.92 26.53
CA SER A 582 -16.08 8.39 27.86
C SER A 582 -14.75 9.14 27.79
N PHE A 583 -13.98 8.99 26.70
CA PHE A 583 -12.63 9.54 26.57
C PHE A 583 -12.53 10.67 25.53
N THR A 584 -13.62 10.99 24.83
CA THR A 584 -13.66 12.13 23.91
C THR A 584 -13.56 13.42 24.74
N ASN A 585 -12.42 14.11 24.66
CA ASN A 585 -12.05 15.30 25.45
C ASN A 585 -11.40 15.05 26.82
N GLY A 586 -10.95 13.82 27.07
CA GLY A 586 -10.12 13.50 28.23
C GLY A 586 -8.73 14.14 28.24
N LYS A 587 -7.91 13.71 29.20
CA LYS A 587 -6.46 13.95 29.19
C LYS A 587 -5.70 12.65 28.89
N TYR A 588 -4.48 12.75 28.42
CA TYR A 588 -3.62 11.58 28.18
C TYR A 588 -2.18 11.81 28.61
N ILE A 589 -1.47 10.71 28.87
CA ILE A 589 -0.02 10.69 29.11
C ILE A 589 0.56 9.46 28.40
N THR A 590 1.69 9.63 27.70
CA THR A 590 2.41 8.58 26.98
C THR A 590 3.77 8.34 27.64
N PHE A 591 4.00 7.09 28.02
CA PHE A 591 5.17 6.59 28.72
C PHE A 591 5.95 5.64 27.82
N TYR A 592 7.20 5.99 27.49
CA TYR A 592 8.11 5.13 26.74
C TYR A 592 9.03 4.34 27.68
N LEU A 593 8.97 3.01 27.59
CA LEU A 593 9.85 2.12 28.33
C LEU A 593 11.03 1.76 27.44
N SER A 594 12.20 2.25 27.81
CA SER A 594 13.45 1.88 27.16
C SER A 594 13.95 0.54 27.70
N PRO A 595 14.76 -0.23 26.95
CA PRO A 595 15.17 -1.59 27.36
C PRO A 595 15.89 -1.68 28.72
N GLN A 596 16.40 -0.57 29.24
CA GLN A 596 17.04 -0.50 30.56
C GLN A 596 16.04 -0.46 31.73
N ASP A 597 14.81 -0.02 31.48
CA ASP A 597 13.81 0.27 32.50
C ASP A 597 13.21 -1.02 33.08
N TYR A 598 12.40 -0.89 34.12
CA TYR A 598 11.57 -1.96 34.65
C TYR A 598 10.27 -2.09 33.84
N HIS A 599 9.98 -3.31 33.36
CA HIS A 599 8.96 -3.55 32.32
C HIS A 599 7.65 -4.18 32.82
N ARG A 600 7.41 -4.16 34.14
CA ARG A 600 6.07 -4.43 34.68
C ARG A 600 5.29 -3.13 34.81
N ILE A 601 3.99 -3.26 34.69
CA ILE A 601 3.01 -2.18 34.56
C ILE A 601 2.12 -2.27 35.77
N HIS A 602 2.02 -1.17 36.50
CA HIS A 602 1.28 -1.07 37.75
C HIS A 602 0.00 -0.27 37.55
N SER A 603 -0.97 -0.46 38.45
CA SER A 603 -2.21 0.32 38.42
C SER A 603 -1.93 1.77 38.81
N PRO A 604 -2.29 2.76 37.98
CA PRO A 604 -2.07 4.17 38.29
C PRO A 604 -2.95 4.69 39.43
N PHE A 605 -4.02 3.94 39.76
CA PHE A 605 -4.95 4.26 40.83
C PHE A 605 -5.72 3.00 41.29
N ALA A 606 -6.37 3.04 42.44
CA ALA A 606 -7.24 1.95 42.91
C ALA A 606 -8.57 1.93 42.16
N GLY A 607 -9.08 0.76 41.80
CA GLY A 607 -10.33 0.68 41.04
C GLY A 607 -10.79 -0.73 40.66
N GLN A 608 -11.92 -0.79 39.97
CA GLN A 608 -12.48 -2.02 39.40
C GLN A 608 -12.07 -2.16 37.94
N ILE A 609 -11.53 -3.31 37.55
CA ILE A 609 -11.25 -3.63 36.14
C ILE A 609 -12.57 -4.02 35.45
N LEU A 610 -13.03 -3.17 34.54
CA LEU A 610 -14.28 -3.37 33.80
C LEU A 610 -14.16 -4.44 32.70
N GLY A 611 -12.97 -4.57 32.13
CA GLY A 611 -12.74 -5.42 30.98
C GLY A 611 -11.48 -5.05 30.21
N TYR A 612 -11.32 -5.66 29.05
CA TYR A 612 -10.22 -5.39 28.15
C TYR A 612 -10.62 -5.36 26.68
N TYR A 613 -9.78 -4.69 25.89
CA TYR A 613 -9.81 -4.76 24.44
C TYR A 613 -8.43 -5.12 23.90
N TYR A 614 -8.39 -6.16 23.07
CA TYR A 614 -7.19 -6.58 22.34
C TYR A 614 -7.36 -6.25 20.85
N GLU A 615 -6.42 -5.49 20.30
CA GLU A 615 -6.32 -5.25 18.86
C GLU A 615 -5.03 -5.87 18.33
N PRO A 616 -5.13 -6.84 17.40
CA PRO A 616 -3.96 -7.33 16.69
C PRO A 616 -3.38 -6.26 15.77
N GLY A 617 -2.06 -6.14 15.73
CA GLY A 617 -1.39 -5.12 14.93
C GLY A 617 -0.03 -5.54 14.39
N LYS A 618 0.69 -4.54 13.88
CA LYS A 618 2.11 -4.64 13.55
C LYS A 618 2.94 -4.49 14.84
N LEU A 619 4.25 -4.70 14.75
CA LEU A 619 5.18 -4.47 15.86
C LEU A 619 6.28 -3.54 15.37
N PHE A 620 5.92 -2.29 15.03
CA PHE A 620 6.91 -1.27 14.70
C PHE A 620 7.72 -0.90 15.94
N PRO A 621 8.99 -0.51 15.78
CA PRO A 621 9.74 0.04 16.90
C PRO A 621 9.08 1.34 17.35
N VAL A 622 9.18 1.63 18.64
CA VAL A 622 8.67 2.87 19.26
C VAL A 622 9.80 3.86 19.59
N ASN A 623 10.91 3.77 18.85
CA ASN A 623 12.01 4.73 18.98
C ASN A 623 11.61 6.09 18.41
N ASP A 624 12.35 7.15 18.76
CA ASP A 624 12.06 8.52 18.33
C ASP A 624 11.91 8.62 16.80
N LEU A 625 12.73 7.91 16.03
CA LEU A 625 12.63 7.89 14.57
C LEU A 625 11.25 7.40 14.11
N ALA A 626 10.75 6.28 14.62
CA ALA A 626 9.43 5.77 14.25
C ALA A 626 8.30 6.65 14.76
N VAL A 627 8.38 7.14 16.01
CA VAL A 627 7.38 8.04 16.61
C VAL A 627 7.27 9.35 15.83
N LEU A 628 8.39 9.87 15.30
CA LEU A 628 8.43 11.10 14.52
C LEU A 628 8.12 10.92 13.02
N ASN A 629 8.03 9.70 12.50
CA ASN A 629 7.86 9.48 11.05
C ASN A 629 6.71 8.52 10.68
N ILE A 630 6.08 7.87 11.66
CA ILE A 630 4.94 6.99 11.48
C ILE A 630 3.76 7.61 12.23
N ARG A 631 2.95 8.41 11.55
CA ARG A 631 1.71 8.93 12.11
C ARG A 631 0.75 7.77 12.44
N GLY A 632 0.10 7.84 13.60
CA GLY A 632 -0.71 6.76 14.16
C GLY A 632 0.07 5.49 14.45
N LEU A 633 1.30 5.60 14.97
CA LEU A 633 2.14 4.46 15.32
C LEU A 633 1.46 3.55 16.34
N PHE A 634 0.95 4.13 17.43
CA PHE A 634 0.40 3.33 18.54
C PHE A 634 -0.90 2.58 18.17
N PRO A 635 -1.86 3.16 17.43
CA PRO A 635 -3.02 2.42 16.92
C PRO A 635 -2.68 1.36 15.85
N LYS A 636 -1.53 1.48 15.16
CA LYS A 636 -1.06 0.48 14.18
C LYS A 636 -0.38 -0.72 14.85
N ASN A 637 0.21 -0.50 16.01
CA ASN A 637 0.85 -1.56 16.77
C ASN A 637 -0.17 -2.45 17.49
N GLU A 638 0.23 -3.70 17.68
CA GLU A 638 -0.50 -4.64 18.53
C GLU A 638 -0.58 -4.09 19.95
N ARG A 639 -1.76 -4.13 20.54
CA ARG A 639 -1.99 -3.52 21.86
C ARG A 639 -3.09 -4.23 22.64
N LEU A 640 -2.99 -4.08 23.96
CA LEU A 640 -3.97 -4.55 24.92
C LEU A 640 -4.37 -3.39 25.84
N ILE A 641 -5.67 -3.18 25.98
CA ILE A 641 -6.24 -2.06 26.72
C ILE A 641 -6.99 -2.63 27.91
N THR A 642 -6.67 -2.15 29.12
CA THR A 642 -7.43 -2.46 30.33
C THR A 642 -8.26 -1.23 30.70
N PHE A 643 -9.57 -1.41 30.88
CA PHE A 643 -10.46 -0.33 31.32
C PHE A 643 -10.65 -0.42 32.82
N LEU A 644 -10.27 0.64 33.53
CA LEU A 644 -10.35 0.75 34.99
C LEU A 644 -11.42 1.78 35.36
N GLN A 645 -12.37 1.39 36.20
CA GLN A 645 -13.30 2.30 36.86
C GLN A 645 -12.73 2.69 38.23
N THR A 646 -12.58 3.99 38.47
CA THR A 646 -12.19 4.53 39.78
C THR A 646 -13.38 5.25 40.41
N GLU A 647 -13.23 5.69 41.66
CA GLU A 647 -14.21 6.59 42.30
C GLU A 647 -14.32 7.96 41.61
N TYR A 648 -13.31 8.34 40.82
CA TYR A 648 -13.17 9.66 40.19
C TYR A 648 -13.45 9.63 38.68
N GLY A 649 -13.74 8.47 38.11
CA GLY A 649 -13.98 8.26 36.67
C GLY A 649 -13.15 7.13 36.07
N LYS A 650 -13.22 6.98 34.75
CA LYS A 650 -12.56 5.88 34.03
C LYS A 650 -11.14 6.23 33.59
N ILE A 651 -10.29 5.20 33.60
CA ILE A 651 -8.94 5.24 33.02
C ILE A 651 -8.81 4.09 32.02
N ALA A 652 -8.33 4.37 30.81
CA ALA A 652 -7.85 3.34 29.90
C ALA A 652 -6.33 3.21 30.03
N VAL A 653 -5.86 2.04 30.47
CA VAL A 653 -4.43 1.70 30.55
C VAL A 653 -4.06 0.90 29.31
N ILE A 654 -3.39 1.55 28.36
CA ILE A 654 -3.17 1.04 27.02
C ILE A 654 -1.72 0.56 26.89
N LYS A 655 -1.55 -0.74 26.67
CA LYS A 655 -0.26 -1.43 26.61
C LYS A 655 0.07 -1.67 25.15
N VAL A 656 1.03 -0.94 24.60
CA VAL A 656 1.37 -0.96 23.17
C VAL A 656 2.66 -1.75 22.97
N GLY A 657 2.57 -2.84 22.21
CA GLY A 657 3.74 -3.64 21.83
C GLY A 657 4.62 -2.92 20.82
N ALA A 658 5.87 -3.36 20.71
CA ALA A 658 6.86 -2.84 19.77
C ALA A 658 7.68 -3.97 19.14
N SER A 659 8.64 -3.64 18.28
CA SER A 659 9.59 -4.64 17.76
C SER A 659 10.33 -5.34 18.90
N ASN A 660 10.50 -6.66 18.76
CA ASN A 660 11.11 -7.56 19.76
C ASN A 660 10.27 -7.78 21.03
N VAL A 661 9.11 -7.13 21.18
CA VAL A 661 8.14 -7.47 22.24
C VAL A 661 7.56 -8.84 21.96
N GLY A 662 7.96 -9.81 22.76
CA GLY A 662 7.52 -11.19 22.68
C GLY A 662 6.01 -11.27 22.92
N LYS A 663 5.53 -10.77 24.06
CA LYS A 663 4.12 -10.87 24.52
C LYS A 663 3.77 -9.75 25.51
N ILE A 664 2.50 -9.39 25.57
CA ILE A 664 1.90 -8.61 26.66
C ILE A 664 1.09 -9.58 27.53
N ARG A 665 1.27 -9.51 28.85
CA ARG A 665 0.52 -10.29 29.84
C ARG A 665 -0.11 -9.36 30.87
N VAL A 666 -1.21 -9.82 31.46
CA VAL A 666 -1.89 -9.14 32.58
C VAL A 666 -2.03 -10.09 33.75
N THR A 667 -2.12 -9.53 34.95
CA THR A 667 -2.17 -10.29 36.21
C THR A 667 -3.58 -10.72 36.60
N TYR A 668 -4.59 -9.97 36.17
CA TYR A 668 -5.99 -10.23 36.51
C TYR A 668 -6.64 -11.35 35.69
N ASP A 669 -6.03 -11.79 34.60
CA ASP A 669 -6.49 -12.93 33.79
C ASP A 669 -5.31 -13.57 33.04
N ASN A 670 -4.85 -14.71 33.56
CA ASN A 670 -3.69 -15.44 33.05
C ASN A 670 -3.86 -15.98 31.63
N LYS A 671 -5.10 -16.05 31.10
CA LYS A 671 -5.36 -16.52 29.74
C LYS A 671 -5.07 -15.45 28.69
N ILE A 672 -4.93 -14.19 29.08
CA ILE A 672 -4.70 -13.08 28.16
C ILE A 672 -3.21 -12.95 27.85
N VAL A 673 -2.87 -13.32 26.61
CA VAL A 673 -1.51 -13.24 26.07
C VAL A 673 -1.59 -12.77 24.62
N THR A 674 -0.82 -11.74 24.26
CA THR A 674 -0.78 -11.21 22.89
C THR A 674 0.24 -11.97 22.01
N ASN A 675 0.34 -11.58 20.73
CA ASN A 675 1.27 -12.15 19.75
C ASN A 675 1.13 -13.67 19.51
N ASN A 676 -0.10 -14.19 19.54
CA ASN A 676 -0.39 -15.59 19.19
C ASN A 676 -0.31 -15.85 17.66
N TRP A 677 -0.34 -17.11 17.23
CA TRP A 677 -0.37 -17.48 15.80
C TRP A 677 -1.66 -17.01 15.11
N ILE A 678 -2.79 -17.28 15.74
CA ILE A 678 -4.11 -16.83 15.30
C ILE A 678 -4.49 -15.59 16.11
N ARG A 679 -4.86 -14.51 15.42
CA ARG A 679 -5.05 -13.20 16.05
C ARG A 679 -6.32 -12.53 15.51
N PHE A 680 -7.27 -12.31 16.41
CA PHE A 680 -8.49 -11.56 16.13
C PHE A 680 -8.68 -10.50 17.21
N SER A 681 -9.31 -9.37 16.84
CA SER A 681 -9.72 -8.37 17.81
C SER A 681 -10.69 -8.98 18.81
N LYS A 682 -10.49 -8.74 20.11
CA LYS A 682 -11.33 -9.32 21.16
C LYS A 682 -11.67 -8.26 22.19
N GLN A 683 -12.96 -8.07 22.44
CA GLN A 683 -13.47 -7.29 23.56
C GLN A 683 -14.06 -8.25 24.60
N HIS A 684 -13.77 -8.03 25.87
CA HIS A 684 -14.36 -8.79 26.96
C HIS A 684 -14.66 -7.88 28.14
N GLU A 685 -15.77 -8.15 28.81
CA GLU A 685 -16.25 -7.39 29.96
C GLU A 685 -16.48 -8.33 31.13
N TYR A 686 -16.04 -7.90 32.30
CA TYR A 686 -16.27 -8.62 33.55
C TYR A 686 -17.56 -8.10 34.17
N LYS A 687 -18.71 -8.64 33.76
CA LYS A 687 -20.03 -8.25 34.28
C LYS A 687 -20.39 -8.98 35.57
N ASP A 688 -20.00 -10.25 35.64
CA ASP A 688 -20.41 -11.16 36.72
C ASP A 688 -19.36 -11.30 37.83
N VAL A 689 -18.18 -10.68 37.64
CA VAL A 689 -17.06 -10.75 38.58
C VAL A 689 -16.48 -9.36 38.80
N SER A 690 -16.41 -8.92 40.06
CA SER A 690 -15.76 -7.67 40.42
C SER A 690 -14.26 -7.90 40.66
N ILE A 691 -13.43 -7.46 39.72
CA ILE A 691 -11.98 -7.55 39.84
C ILE A 691 -11.43 -6.21 40.35
N MET A 692 -11.08 -6.16 41.63
CA MET A 692 -10.53 -4.97 42.27
C MET A 692 -9.00 -4.97 42.21
N ILE A 693 -8.40 -3.82 41.94
CA ILE A 693 -6.93 -3.62 41.94
C ILE A 693 -6.57 -2.39 42.76
N ASP A 694 -5.53 -2.51 43.60
CA ASP A 694 -5.06 -1.41 44.44
C ASP A 694 -4.10 -0.49 43.68
N LYS A 695 -3.95 0.75 44.15
CA LYS A 695 -2.99 1.72 43.60
C LYS A 695 -1.57 1.17 43.72
N GLY A 696 -0.84 1.14 42.61
CA GLY A 696 0.53 0.62 42.55
C GLY A 696 0.65 -0.92 42.49
N SER A 697 -0.44 -1.68 42.51
CA SER A 697 -0.39 -3.14 42.30
C SER A 697 -0.05 -3.50 40.85
N GLU A 698 0.67 -4.60 40.64
CA GLU A 698 1.03 -5.07 39.29
C GLU A 698 -0.24 -5.44 38.49
N MET A 699 -0.42 -4.78 37.34
CA MET A 699 -1.53 -4.98 36.42
C MET A 699 -1.12 -5.82 35.18
N GLY A 700 0.15 -5.81 34.82
CA GLY A 700 0.66 -6.57 33.69
C GLY A 700 2.13 -6.32 33.44
N ARG A 701 2.64 -6.87 32.34
CA ARG A 701 4.06 -6.74 31.98
C ARG A 701 4.29 -6.93 30.49
N PHE A 702 5.40 -6.37 30.03
CA PHE A 702 5.91 -6.62 28.69
C PHE A 702 7.06 -7.61 28.73
N GLU A 703 6.98 -8.64 27.89
CA GLU A 703 8.12 -9.50 27.58
C GLU A 703 8.92 -8.82 26.46
N MET A 704 9.69 -7.76 26.78
CA MET A 704 10.51 -6.85 25.92
C MET A 704 9.88 -5.45 25.63
N GLY A 705 10.71 -4.42 25.38
CA GLY A 705 10.39 -2.98 25.54
C GLY A 705 9.25 -2.36 24.73
N SER A 706 8.59 -1.31 25.25
CA SER A 706 7.22 -0.98 24.85
C SER A 706 6.76 0.46 25.20
N THR A 707 5.48 0.75 25.02
CA THR A 707 4.87 2.03 25.41
C THR A 707 3.59 1.79 26.20
N VAL A 708 3.37 2.59 27.24
CA VAL A 708 2.09 2.64 27.98
C VAL A 708 1.45 4.01 27.74
N ILE A 709 0.15 4.03 27.45
CA ILE A 709 -0.61 5.27 27.33
C ILE A 709 -1.73 5.23 28.35
N LEU A 710 -1.84 6.27 29.17
CA LEU A 710 -3.00 6.51 30.01
C LEU A 710 -3.93 7.48 29.29
N VAL A 711 -5.22 7.14 29.25
CA VAL A 711 -6.28 8.04 28.79
C VAL A 711 -7.33 8.14 29.89
N PHE A 712 -7.64 9.36 30.29
CA PHE A 712 -8.55 9.67 31.39
C PHE A 712 -9.89 10.16 30.87
N GLU A 713 -10.96 9.86 31.59
CA GLU A 713 -12.31 10.39 31.29
C GLU A 713 -12.33 11.93 31.36
N ASN A 714 -13.21 12.55 30.57
CA ASN A 714 -13.30 14.00 30.48
C ASN A 714 -13.57 14.65 31.85
N ASP A 715 -12.88 15.77 32.11
CA ASP A 715 -13.02 16.58 33.32
C ASP A 715 -12.80 15.83 34.66
N THR A 716 -11.97 14.78 34.66
CA THR A 716 -11.69 14.00 35.88
C THR A 716 -10.38 14.39 36.58
N ILE A 717 -9.33 14.75 35.83
CA ILE A 717 -7.95 14.89 36.35
C ILE A 717 -7.30 16.22 35.96
N ASP A 718 -6.46 16.75 36.85
CA ASP A 718 -5.45 17.76 36.55
C ASP A 718 -4.04 17.16 36.60
N LEU A 719 -3.29 17.35 35.51
CA LEU A 719 -1.93 16.84 35.38
C LEU A 719 -0.99 17.66 36.25
N SER A 720 -0.03 17.00 36.90
CA SER A 720 0.94 17.67 37.77
C SER A 720 1.87 18.58 36.96
N GLU A 721 2.20 19.75 37.50
CA GLU A 721 3.22 20.64 36.94
C GLU A 721 4.62 20.03 36.95
N SER A 722 4.84 19.01 37.79
CA SER A 722 6.09 18.25 37.86
C SER A 722 6.35 17.35 36.65
N ILE A 723 5.40 17.19 35.73
CA ILE A 723 5.58 16.39 34.52
C ILE A 723 6.29 17.23 33.46
N VAL A 724 7.52 16.83 33.11
CA VAL A 724 8.31 17.46 32.06
C VAL A 724 8.47 16.49 30.87
N LEU A 725 8.30 17.02 29.65
CA LEU A 725 8.51 16.25 28.43
C LEU A 725 9.97 15.80 28.31
N GLY A 726 10.16 14.51 28.08
CA GLY A 726 11.47 13.91 27.87
C GLY A 726 12.21 13.49 29.14
N GLU A 727 11.67 13.77 30.33
CA GLU A 727 12.27 13.34 31.59
C GLU A 727 11.90 11.90 31.94
N LYS A 728 12.78 11.28 32.75
CA LYS A 728 12.56 9.96 33.33
C LYS A 728 11.64 10.08 34.54
N ILE A 729 10.71 9.15 34.66
CA ILE A 729 9.78 9.02 35.77
C ILE A 729 9.78 7.58 36.25
N GLN A 730 9.68 7.38 37.56
CA GLN A 730 9.60 6.07 38.18
C GLN A 730 8.13 5.70 38.43
N TYR A 731 7.79 4.41 38.48
CA TYR A 731 6.44 4.04 38.87
C TYR A 731 6.18 4.44 40.33
N GLY A 732 4.94 4.80 40.64
CA GLY A 732 4.55 5.23 41.99
C GLY A 732 4.67 6.74 42.24
N THR A 733 5.38 7.49 41.39
CA THR A 733 5.46 8.96 41.48
C THR A 733 4.19 9.62 40.92
N VAL A 734 3.77 10.74 41.52
CA VAL A 734 2.55 11.46 41.12
C VAL A 734 2.65 12.03 39.70
N VAL A 735 1.62 11.78 38.89
CA VAL A 735 1.43 12.33 37.54
C VAL A 735 0.22 13.27 37.45
N GLY A 736 -0.65 13.28 38.45
CA GLY A 736 -1.78 14.19 38.49
C GLY A 736 -2.67 13.94 39.69
N LYS A 737 -3.68 14.79 39.85
CA LYS A 737 -4.66 14.68 40.91
C LYS A 737 -6.07 14.70 40.34
N PHE A 738 -6.93 13.84 40.86
CA PHE A 738 -8.34 13.86 40.50
C PHE A 738 -9.05 15.05 41.16
N LYS A 739 -10.03 15.61 40.43
CA LYS A 739 -10.80 16.80 40.82
C LYS A 739 -11.87 16.47 41.87
N LYS A 740 -12.77 15.52 41.57
CA LYS A 740 -13.93 15.16 42.41
C LYS A 740 -14.33 13.69 42.26
N LYS A 741 -14.87 13.11 43.33
CA LYS A 741 -15.48 11.76 43.27
C LYS A 741 -16.79 11.81 42.47
N LEU A 742 -16.98 10.83 41.60
CA LEU A 742 -18.14 10.69 40.72
C LEU A 742 -19.03 9.51 41.12
N THR A 743 -18.43 8.43 41.63
CA THR A 743 -19.13 7.16 41.89
C THR A 743 -18.54 6.45 43.11
N LYS A 744 -19.34 5.64 43.81
CA LYS A 744 -18.85 4.68 44.80
C LYS A 744 -18.50 3.36 44.12
N LEU A 745 -17.35 2.78 44.45
CA LEU A 745 -16.95 1.46 43.96
C LEU A 745 -17.60 0.34 44.80
N PRO A 746 -17.81 -0.86 44.23
CA PRO A 746 -18.22 -2.02 45.00
C PRO A 746 -17.17 -2.37 46.06
N VAL A 747 -17.62 -2.82 47.23
CA VAL A 747 -16.73 -3.23 48.32
C VAL A 747 -15.92 -4.45 47.88
N LYS A 748 -14.61 -4.43 48.18
CA LYS A 748 -13.70 -5.55 47.94
C LYS A 748 -14.14 -6.71 48.85
N VAL A 749 -14.69 -7.77 48.27
CA VAL A 749 -15.10 -9.00 48.99
C VAL A 749 -13.88 -9.85 49.27
#